data_AF-G2MDF2-F1
#
_entry.id   AF-G2MDF2-F1
#
_cell.length_a   1.000
_cell.length_b   1.000
_cell.length_c   1.000
_cell.angle_alpha   90.00
_cell.angle_beta   90.00
_cell.angle_gamma   90.00
#
_symmetry.space_group_name_H-M   'P 1'
#
loop_
_entity.id
_entity.type
_entity.pdbx_description
1 polymer ?
#
loop_
_entity_poly.entity_id
_entity_poly.type
_entity_poly.pdbx_seq_one_letter_code
_entity_poly.pdbx_strand_id
1 'polypeptide(L)'
;MKLPKALNEATAGAALKYHIKRALERSHSISEFSKNLELSARNAKFSNNTLKIIEELNNGVKQASEEIKEKATKYKKALKELQKIDESKLTKEQQRVLKVFKGELDQAEVKEINLNDLYLLEQGSRNAGSRKILRKQNGEENTGGLTNDELINMSEVIKNASVLLDSFERIKNGFRYAYEWDNNGVQLRLVVDDLNNGNKIFDFYSDRNFKDFRDARPQPSTSKDNGTQPITLNETNPAQKDLIDQEDLSQTSKNLNETPQNATNLSPLEQANAEKLAKLQKEQEQSEQEFLKAKEQEMQRKAALKKKLEHERGNAGNIESQTKIEVGEDIPAQAQTQIPKSRVRLNEREIYDLDYAIVKAKDLKPSFTTGGTQKRTDMNEEQIKSISQNFDPKKIFGSGGFEDLPIILNDGQVIAGNHRIQGMLNFTPKSRYTYEKAIKEYYHIELKPDELLVRIPNKHLNNTEINNLAASSNQGRFNSESDHAIAVLSHYEAKLKELDQKLDADSIYSLKNIVAKNLNFDKATHPNVGDSNLALLMFNMPRTKTQGIELLNRWQKEFSNDIKSYEKVKKMFVDNAGSFHNLIHDMNFPNVSLNAYLSNIMDRSFANLKNYQTTSESLKDLSEKFYKTSSLEMFEKSDQATSDISEILGSAIARFARFDDPSKALFEALKSDNIKKGLKDFKIVDVTKDMFNPDSKEFKDIDIYDFTHYLLMANREPNENNPVLKRLIEAVKDMQKESEKGIKEASQSAEKSEKGIKAEALKKLNFDEIKKLIDESPNNGKDIIVIGDDNLTPEIVEYIHKKHAKVGIERLDEDEITAFNFTYPKNAKAIIDYQGIQHALNKHGINSPSVKFSKQPPITYKDIANYRDIVKNADETIKRDNRIISYKQVNDHFVVVEQINRNKSEFIFKTMFKEKGDYKNASDYKKNIKENE
;
A
#
# COMPACT_ATOMS: atom_id res chain seq x y z
N MET A 1 -35.10 -7.21 -65.95
CA MET A 1 -33.65 -7.51 -66.03
C MET A 1 -33.29 -8.60 -65.03
N LYS A 2 -32.31 -9.46 -65.32
CA LYS A 2 -31.64 -10.29 -64.29
C LYS A 2 -30.29 -9.63 -64.00
N LEU A 3 -29.95 -9.41 -62.73
CA LEU A 3 -28.65 -8.85 -62.33
C LEU A 3 -27.52 -9.87 -62.55
N PRO A 4 -26.26 -9.43 -62.79
CA PRO A 4 -25.13 -10.33 -63.02
C PRO A 4 -24.85 -11.23 -61.81
N LYS A 5 -24.61 -12.52 -62.05
CA LYS A 5 -24.37 -13.54 -61.01
C LYS A 5 -23.29 -13.12 -59.99
N ALA A 6 -22.20 -12.52 -60.48
CA ALA A 6 -21.06 -12.09 -59.68
C ALA A 6 -21.39 -10.99 -58.64
N LEU A 7 -22.40 -10.14 -58.89
CA LEU A 7 -22.77 -9.09 -57.92
C LEU A 7 -23.42 -9.68 -56.65
N ASN A 8 -24.12 -10.81 -56.77
CA ASN A 8 -24.81 -11.45 -55.65
C ASN A 8 -23.85 -12.13 -54.67
N GLU A 9 -22.76 -12.74 -55.16
CA GLU A 9 -21.83 -13.52 -54.32
C GLU A 9 -20.97 -12.62 -53.43
N ALA A 10 -20.50 -11.48 -53.93
CA ALA A 10 -19.78 -10.48 -53.12
C ALA A 10 -20.68 -9.91 -51.99
N THR A 11 -21.93 -9.57 -52.30
CA THR A 11 -22.89 -9.11 -51.28
C THR A 11 -23.30 -10.21 -50.30
N ALA A 12 -23.46 -11.46 -50.75
CA ALA A 12 -23.76 -12.59 -49.87
C ALA A 12 -22.59 -12.91 -48.93
N GLY A 13 -21.35 -12.81 -49.40
CA GLY A 13 -20.15 -12.97 -48.57
C GLY A 13 -20.02 -11.87 -47.52
N ALA A 14 -20.31 -10.60 -47.88
CA ALA A 14 -20.35 -9.49 -46.92
C ALA A 14 -21.44 -9.69 -45.86
N ALA A 15 -22.65 -10.10 -46.26
CA ALA A 15 -23.74 -10.42 -45.34
C ALA A 15 -23.39 -11.60 -44.42
N LEU A 16 -22.84 -12.69 -44.95
CA LEU A 16 -22.39 -13.84 -44.17
C LEU A 16 -21.33 -13.42 -43.13
N LYS A 17 -20.34 -12.61 -43.53
CA LYS A 17 -19.31 -12.08 -42.63
C LYS A 17 -19.90 -11.20 -41.52
N TYR A 18 -20.90 -10.36 -41.84
CA TYR A 18 -21.64 -9.59 -40.84
C TYR A 18 -22.40 -10.48 -39.84
N HIS A 19 -23.10 -11.50 -40.33
CA HIS A 19 -23.89 -12.40 -39.48
C HIS A 19 -23.01 -13.33 -38.62
N ILE A 20 -21.86 -13.82 -39.13
CA ILE A 20 -20.86 -14.54 -38.33
C ILE A 20 -20.27 -13.62 -37.25
N LYS A 21 -19.85 -12.41 -37.61
CA LYS A 21 -19.32 -11.43 -36.65
C LYS A 21 -20.35 -11.14 -35.54
N ARG A 22 -21.61 -10.87 -35.92
CA ARG A 22 -22.69 -10.60 -34.98
C ARG A 22 -23.10 -11.81 -34.12
N ALA A 23 -22.85 -13.03 -34.59
CA ALA A 23 -23.01 -14.24 -33.76
C ALA A 23 -21.84 -14.38 -32.76
N LEU A 24 -20.59 -14.11 -33.15
CA LEU A 24 -19.44 -14.08 -32.24
C LEU A 24 -19.62 -13.02 -31.14
N GLU A 25 -19.97 -11.78 -31.51
CA GLU A 25 -20.20 -10.64 -30.60
C GLU A 25 -21.34 -10.86 -29.58
N ARG A 26 -22.12 -11.93 -29.71
CA ARG A 26 -23.31 -12.22 -28.90
C ARG A 26 -23.24 -13.55 -28.17
N SER A 27 -22.11 -14.24 -28.19
CA SER A 27 -22.00 -15.61 -27.70
C SER A 27 -20.79 -15.81 -26.79
N HIS A 28 -21.05 -16.23 -25.57
CA HIS A 28 -20.06 -16.47 -24.52
C HIS A 28 -19.63 -17.95 -24.46
N SER A 29 -20.22 -18.81 -25.29
CA SER A 29 -19.84 -20.21 -25.44
C SER A 29 -19.97 -20.70 -26.90
N ILE A 30 -19.28 -21.80 -27.24
CA ILE A 30 -19.34 -22.41 -28.57
C ILE A 30 -20.77 -22.88 -28.91
N SER A 31 -21.49 -23.44 -27.93
CA SER A 31 -22.89 -23.87 -28.10
C SER A 31 -23.82 -22.69 -28.41
N GLU A 32 -23.64 -21.58 -27.69
CA GLU A 32 -24.37 -20.34 -27.92
C GLU A 32 -24.02 -19.72 -29.28
N PHE A 33 -22.75 -19.79 -29.71
CA PHE A 33 -22.32 -19.32 -31.03
C PHE A 33 -23.00 -20.09 -32.16
N SER A 34 -22.99 -21.42 -32.13
CA SER A 34 -23.69 -22.21 -33.15
C SER A 34 -25.19 -21.94 -33.17
N LYS A 35 -25.83 -21.80 -32.00
CA LYS A 35 -27.25 -21.49 -31.87
C LYS A 35 -27.59 -20.09 -32.41
N ASN A 36 -26.79 -19.08 -32.10
CA ASN A 36 -26.96 -17.72 -32.59
C ASN A 36 -26.68 -17.60 -34.09
N LEU A 37 -25.67 -18.31 -34.61
CA LEU A 37 -25.40 -18.36 -36.04
C LEU A 37 -26.53 -19.06 -36.81
N GLU A 38 -27.07 -20.16 -36.29
CA GLU A 38 -28.19 -20.89 -36.92
C GLU A 38 -29.49 -20.06 -36.90
N LEU A 39 -29.83 -19.42 -35.77
CA LEU A 39 -30.94 -18.46 -35.69
C LEU A 39 -30.74 -17.30 -36.68
N SER A 40 -29.51 -16.79 -36.78
CA SER A 40 -29.18 -15.73 -37.74
C SER A 40 -29.24 -16.18 -39.20
N ALA A 41 -29.02 -17.46 -39.49
CA ALA A 41 -29.13 -18.04 -40.83
C ALA A 41 -30.60 -18.21 -41.24
N ARG A 42 -31.44 -18.74 -40.33
CA ARG A 42 -32.89 -18.89 -40.54
C ARG A 42 -33.61 -17.56 -40.76
N ASN A 43 -33.14 -16.49 -40.12
CA ASN A 43 -33.74 -15.15 -40.22
C ASN A 43 -33.26 -14.31 -41.43
N ALA A 44 -32.24 -14.76 -42.16
CA ALA A 44 -31.67 -14.05 -43.30
C ALA A 44 -32.04 -14.74 -44.62
N LYS A 45 -32.37 -13.94 -45.66
CA LYS A 45 -32.72 -14.45 -47.00
C LYS A 45 -31.46 -14.85 -47.80
N PHE A 46 -30.68 -15.77 -47.25
CA PHE A 46 -29.45 -16.29 -47.85
C PHE A 46 -29.74 -17.21 -49.05
N SER A 47 -28.73 -17.39 -49.92
CA SER A 47 -28.80 -18.38 -51.00
C SER A 47 -28.56 -19.79 -50.45
N ASN A 48 -29.05 -20.82 -51.14
CA ASN A 48 -28.84 -22.22 -50.75
C ASN A 48 -27.35 -22.58 -50.61
N ASN A 49 -26.47 -22.02 -51.46
CA ASN A 49 -25.02 -22.19 -51.35
C ASN A 49 -24.48 -21.57 -50.05
N THR A 50 -24.97 -20.38 -49.69
CA THR A 50 -24.58 -19.68 -48.44
C THR A 50 -25.08 -20.42 -47.20
N LEU A 51 -26.29 -20.99 -47.25
CA LEU A 51 -26.83 -21.82 -46.16
C LEU A 51 -26.01 -23.09 -45.96
N LYS A 52 -25.60 -23.78 -47.05
CA LYS A 52 -24.72 -24.96 -46.98
C LYS A 52 -23.36 -24.64 -46.35
N ILE A 53 -22.77 -23.48 -46.66
CA ILE A 53 -21.52 -23.02 -46.03
C ILE A 53 -21.71 -22.77 -44.52
N ILE A 54 -22.87 -22.25 -44.09
CA ILE A 54 -23.17 -22.06 -42.66
C ILE A 54 -23.32 -23.41 -41.95
N GLU A 55 -23.97 -24.39 -42.59
CA GLU A 55 -24.14 -25.75 -42.06
C GLU A 55 -22.80 -26.49 -41.92
N GLU A 56 -21.95 -26.43 -42.95
CA GLU A 56 -20.58 -26.97 -42.93
C GLU A 56 -19.74 -26.31 -41.82
N LEU A 57 -19.82 -24.99 -41.65
CA LEU A 57 -19.12 -24.26 -40.60
C LEU A 57 -19.63 -24.66 -39.20
N ASN A 58 -20.95 -24.79 -39.00
CA ASN A 58 -21.52 -25.23 -37.72
C ASN A 58 -21.10 -26.67 -37.37
N ASN A 59 -20.98 -27.56 -38.35
CA ASN A 59 -20.53 -28.93 -38.12
C ASN A 59 -19.02 -28.99 -37.84
N GLY A 60 -18.20 -28.21 -38.55
CA GLY A 60 -16.77 -28.06 -38.24
C GLY A 60 -16.51 -27.49 -36.85
N VAL A 61 -17.33 -26.53 -36.40
CA VAL A 61 -17.27 -25.98 -35.03
C VAL A 61 -17.64 -27.02 -33.96
N LYS A 62 -18.63 -27.88 -34.20
CA LYS A 62 -18.93 -29.02 -33.32
C LYS A 62 -17.78 -30.03 -33.26
N GLN A 63 -17.21 -30.40 -34.40
CA GLN A 63 -16.08 -31.33 -34.45
C GLN A 63 -14.86 -30.75 -33.71
N ALA A 64 -14.52 -29.49 -33.94
CA ALA A 64 -13.44 -28.81 -33.22
C ALA A 64 -13.70 -28.73 -31.70
N SER A 65 -14.95 -28.53 -31.26
CA SER A 65 -15.34 -28.57 -29.84
C SER A 65 -15.03 -29.93 -29.20
N GLU A 66 -15.37 -31.04 -29.85
CA GLU A 66 -15.11 -32.37 -29.29
C GLU A 66 -13.62 -32.72 -29.34
N GLU A 67 -12.90 -32.40 -30.42
CA GLU A 67 -11.44 -32.55 -30.47
C GLU A 67 -10.73 -31.74 -29.36
N ILE A 68 -11.21 -30.53 -29.04
CA ILE A 68 -10.66 -29.70 -27.95
C ILE A 68 -10.93 -30.30 -26.57
N LYS A 69 -12.05 -31.01 -26.38
CA LYS A 69 -12.33 -31.77 -25.13
C LYS A 69 -11.41 -32.97 -24.99
N GLU A 70 -11.20 -33.75 -26.06
CA GLU A 70 -10.30 -34.91 -26.03
C GLU A 70 -8.83 -34.51 -25.83
N LYS A 71 -8.40 -33.42 -26.47
CA LYS A 71 -7.04 -32.84 -26.39
C LYS A 71 -6.77 -32.08 -25.07
N ALA A 72 -7.59 -32.30 -24.03
CA ALA A 72 -7.36 -31.76 -22.69
C ALA A 72 -6.01 -32.25 -22.11
N THR A 73 -5.14 -31.29 -21.74
CA THR A 73 -3.76 -31.56 -21.30
C THR A 73 -3.68 -32.38 -20.01
N LYS A 74 -2.55 -33.07 -19.78
CA LYS A 74 -2.29 -33.87 -18.55
C LYS A 74 -2.59 -33.09 -17.26
N TYR A 75 -2.32 -31.78 -17.24
CA TYR A 75 -2.62 -30.88 -16.12
C TYR A 75 -4.14 -30.68 -15.93
N LYS A 76 -4.90 -30.42 -17.01
CA LYS A 76 -6.38 -30.30 -16.92
C LYS A 76 -7.05 -31.60 -16.46
N LYS A 77 -6.48 -32.76 -16.80
CA LYS A 77 -6.96 -34.06 -16.29
C LYS A 77 -6.69 -34.21 -14.79
N ALA A 78 -5.47 -33.91 -14.31
CA ALA A 78 -5.16 -33.90 -12.87
C ALA A 78 -6.10 -32.99 -12.07
N LEU A 79 -6.31 -31.74 -12.55
CA LEU A 79 -7.17 -30.76 -11.88
C LEU A 79 -8.60 -31.27 -11.65
N LYS A 80 -9.16 -32.01 -12.62
CA LYS A 80 -10.52 -32.58 -12.54
C LYS A 80 -10.61 -33.72 -11.52
N GLU A 81 -9.52 -34.44 -11.27
CA GLU A 81 -9.47 -35.50 -10.27
C GLU A 81 -9.24 -34.93 -8.86
N LEU A 82 -8.44 -33.87 -8.71
CA LEU A 82 -8.34 -33.09 -7.46
C LEU A 82 -9.68 -32.49 -7.02
N GLN A 83 -10.56 -32.14 -7.97
CA GLN A 83 -11.91 -31.65 -7.69
C GLN A 83 -12.84 -32.70 -7.07
N LYS A 84 -12.43 -33.97 -7.02
CA LYS A 84 -13.17 -35.06 -6.34
C LYS A 84 -12.72 -35.30 -4.89
N ILE A 85 -11.59 -34.72 -4.46
CA ILE A 85 -11.14 -34.83 -3.06
C ILE A 85 -12.12 -34.06 -2.18
N ASP A 86 -12.66 -34.74 -1.19
CA ASP A 86 -13.52 -34.16 -0.17
C ASP A 86 -12.70 -33.33 0.83
N GLU A 87 -12.67 -32.02 0.60
CA GLU A 87 -11.95 -31.05 1.45
C GLU A 87 -12.35 -31.11 2.93
N SER A 88 -13.56 -31.60 3.26
CA SER A 88 -14.02 -31.68 4.65
C SER A 88 -13.27 -32.73 5.48
N LYS A 89 -12.59 -33.69 4.83
CA LYS A 89 -11.79 -34.74 5.49
C LYS A 89 -10.33 -34.33 5.77
N LEU A 90 -9.92 -33.12 5.41
CA LEU A 90 -8.52 -32.69 5.37
C LEU A 90 -8.14 -31.72 6.49
N THR A 91 -6.88 -31.75 6.93
CA THR A 91 -6.31 -30.73 7.81
C THR A 91 -6.31 -29.36 7.12
N LYS A 92 -6.31 -28.26 7.89
CA LYS A 92 -6.32 -26.89 7.33
C LYS A 92 -5.10 -26.58 6.46
N GLU A 93 -4.03 -27.37 6.57
CA GLU A 93 -2.80 -27.23 5.80
C GLU A 93 -2.83 -28.11 4.54
N GLN A 94 -3.30 -29.36 4.64
CA GLN A 94 -3.68 -30.18 3.48
C GLN A 94 -4.69 -29.45 2.57
N GLN A 95 -5.69 -28.76 3.14
CA GLN A 95 -6.65 -27.93 2.40
C GLN A 95 -5.98 -26.78 1.65
N ARG A 96 -4.99 -26.11 2.25
CA ARG A 96 -4.23 -25.01 1.61
C ARG A 96 -3.34 -25.55 0.49
N VAL A 97 -2.62 -26.64 0.73
CA VAL A 97 -1.82 -27.37 -0.27
C VAL A 97 -2.70 -27.80 -1.44
N LEU A 98 -3.87 -28.40 -1.17
CA LEU A 98 -4.84 -28.77 -2.19
C LEU A 98 -5.33 -27.56 -3.00
N LYS A 99 -5.57 -26.41 -2.36
CA LYS A 99 -6.00 -25.19 -3.06
C LYS A 99 -4.90 -24.59 -3.94
N VAL A 100 -3.62 -24.72 -3.57
CA VAL A 100 -2.50 -24.38 -4.48
C VAL A 100 -2.36 -25.39 -5.63
N PHE A 101 -2.72 -26.66 -5.42
CA PHE A 101 -2.78 -27.66 -6.50
C PHE A 101 -3.97 -27.46 -7.45
N LYS A 102 -5.18 -27.15 -6.94
CA LYS A 102 -6.36 -26.73 -7.73
C LYS A 102 -6.16 -25.37 -8.39
N GLY A 103 -5.23 -24.57 -7.88
CA GLY A 103 -4.91 -23.24 -8.38
C GLY A 103 -5.88 -22.14 -7.93
N GLU A 104 -6.54 -22.37 -6.80
CA GLU A 104 -7.41 -21.43 -6.08
C GLU A 104 -6.62 -20.53 -5.11
N LEU A 105 -5.36 -20.89 -4.84
CA LEU A 105 -4.35 -20.07 -4.14
C LEU A 105 -3.07 -20.02 -4.97
N ASP A 106 -2.42 -18.86 -5.01
CA ASP A 106 -1.14 -18.69 -5.70
C ASP A 106 0.04 -19.34 -4.95
N GLN A 107 -0.04 -19.41 -3.62
CA GLN A 107 0.97 -20.01 -2.75
C GLN A 107 0.40 -20.43 -1.38
N ALA A 108 1.09 -21.35 -0.69
CA ALA A 108 0.82 -21.73 0.69
C ALA A 108 2.11 -21.97 1.48
N GLU A 109 2.16 -21.45 2.71
CA GLU A 109 3.21 -21.77 3.67
C GLU A 109 3.09 -23.22 4.13
N VAL A 110 4.20 -23.96 4.10
CA VAL A 110 4.37 -25.27 4.72
C VAL A 110 5.45 -25.12 5.80
N LYS A 111 5.06 -25.28 7.06
CA LYS A 111 5.95 -25.03 8.21
C LYS A 111 6.45 -26.34 8.80
N GLU A 112 7.77 -26.45 8.87
CA GLU A 112 8.43 -27.40 9.77
C GLU A 112 8.23 -26.95 11.23
N ILE A 113 8.28 -27.90 12.17
CA ILE A 113 7.99 -27.64 13.58
C ILE A 113 9.25 -27.19 14.37
N ASN A 114 10.45 -27.56 13.91
CA ASN A 114 11.70 -27.46 14.70
C ASN A 114 12.77 -26.51 14.14
N LEU A 115 12.57 -25.90 12.97
CA LEU A 115 13.49 -24.93 12.36
C LEU A 115 12.73 -23.69 11.88
N ASN A 116 13.40 -22.53 11.88
CA ASN A 116 12.81 -21.25 11.47
C ASN A 116 12.69 -21.09 9.93
N ASP A 117 12.94 -22.15 9.15
CA ASP A 117 12.93 -22.12 7.70
C ASP A 117 11.49 -22.26 7.15
N LEU A 118 11.06 -21.26 6.39
CA LEU A 118 9.73 -21.19 5.80
C LEU A 118 9.73 -21.82 4.40
N TYR A 119 9.16 -23.02 4.26
CA TYR A 119 8.94 -23.63 2.94
C TYR A 119 7.67 -23.05 2.31
N LEU A 120 7.79 -22.45 1.12
CA LEU A 120 6.68 -21.83 0.41
C LEU A 120 6.30 -22.65 -0.82
N LEU A 121 5.18 -23.36 -0.77
CA LEU A 121 4.63 -24.06 -1.94
C LEU A 121 3.88 -23.06 -2.82
N GLU A 122 4.54 -22.57 -3.85
CA GLU A 122 3.91 -21.77 -4.91
C GLU A 122 3.18 -22.65 -5.94
N GLN A 123 2.16 -22.09 -6.59
CA GLN A 123 1.50 -22.69 -7.75
C GLN A 123 2.47 -22.85 -8.94
N GLY A 124 3.32 -21.85 -9.13
CA GLY A 124 4.48 -21.87 -10.03
C GLY A 124 4.16 -22.05 -11.52
N SER A 125 5.08 -22.69 -12.23
CA SER A 125 5.12 -22.80 -13.69
C SER A 125 5.07 -24.26 -14.16
N ARG A 126 5.24 -24.51 -15.47
CA ARG A 126 5.39 -25.88 -15.99
C ARG A 126 6.58 -26.63 -15.35
N ASN A 127 7.56 -25.93 -14.78
CA ASN A 127 8.84 -26.46 -14.33
C ASN A 127 9.17 -26.21 -12.84
N ALA A 128 8.35 -25.43 -12.12
CA ALA A 128 8.49 -25.15 -10.68
C ALA A 128 7.10 -25.10 -9.99
N GLY A 129 7.03 -25.33 -8.68
CA GLY A 129 5.78 -25.26 -7.90
C GLY A 129 4.76 -26.38 -8.17
N SER A 130 3.54 -26.20 -7.70
CA SER A 130 2.46 -27.21 -7.71
C SER A 130 2.15 -27.75 -9.12
N ARG A 131 2.22 -26.89 -10.15
CA ARG A 131 2.04 -27.23 -11.56
C ARG A 131 3.11 -28.17 -12.13
N LYS A 132 4.34 -28.15 -11.60
CA LYS A 132 5.41 -29.11 -11.93
C LYS A 132 5.06 -30.50 -11.41
N ILE A 133 4.65 -30.58 -10.15
CA ILE A 133 4.35 -31.82 -9.43
C ILE A 133 3.14 -32.53 -10.06
N LEU A 134 2.01 -31.83 -10.27
CA LEU A 134 0.82 -32.40 -10.94
C LEU A 134 1.08 -32.89 -12.37
N ARG A 135 2.01 -32.24 -13.08
CA ARG A 135 2.42 -32.65 -14.42
C ARG A 135 3.26 -33.94 -14.41
N LYS A 136 4.04 -34.18 -13.34
CA LYS A 136 4.77 -35.43 -13.12
C LYS A 136 3.85 -36.56 -12.63
N GLN A 137 2.92 -36.27 -11.71
CA GLN A 137 2.00 -37.23 -11.10
C GLN A 137 1.22 -38.06 -12.14
N ASN A 138 0.71 -37.42 -13.20
CA ASN A 138 0.02 -38.07 -14.33
C ASN A 138 0.98 -38.83 -15.29
N GLY A 139 1.89 -39.61 -14.70
CA GLY A 139 2.83 -40.54 -15.31
C GLY A 139 3.49 -41.33 -14.18
N GLU A 140 2.91 -42.48 -13.83
CA GLU A 140 3.20 -43.24 -12.59
C GLU A 140 4.70 -43.50 -12.39
N GLU A 141 5.39 -43.87 -13.47
CA GLU A 141 6.85 -44.09 -13.58
C GLU A 141 7.72 -42.90 -13.11
N ASN A 142 7.17 -41.68 -13.01
CA ASN A 142 7.91 -40.45 -12.72
C ASN A 142 7.73 -39.93 -11.29
N THR A 143 6.82 -40.54 -10.51
CA THR A 143 6.48 -40.11 -9.13
C THR A 143 6.30 -41.26 -8.15
N GLY A 144 6.47 -42.51 -8.61
CA GLY A 144 6.24 -43.68 -7.76
C GLY A 144 4.76 -44.01 -7.54
N GLY A 145 3.85 -43.51 -8.37
CA GLY A 145 2.40 -43.76 -8.22
C GLY A 145 1.74 -42.94 -7.10
N LEU A 146 2.08 -41.65 -6.98
CA LEU A 146 1.46 -40.72 -6.02
C LEU A 146 -0.02 -40.48 -6.31
N THR A 147 -0.88 -40.85 -5.37
CA THR A 147 -2.33 -40.60 -5.46
C THR A 147 -2.68 -39.15 -5.09
N ASN A 148 -3.91 -38.75 -5.41
CA ASN A 148 -4.41 -37.40 -5.12
C ASN A 148 -4.48 -37.12 -3.62
N ASP A 149 -4.87 -38.12 -2.84
CA ASP A 149 -4.99 -38.05 -1.37
C ASP A 149 -3.62 -38.10 -0.66
N GLU A 150 -2.53 -38.33 -1.41
CA GLU A 150 -1.16 -38.26 -0.93
C GLU A 150 -0.47 -36.94 -1.30
N LEU A 151 -0.75 -36.36 -2.47
CA LEU A 151 -0.20 -35.04 -2.85
C LEU A 151 -0.45 -33.97 -1.79
N ILE A 152 -1.62 -34.00 -1.17
CA ILE A 152 -2.03 -33.07 -0.11
C ILE A 152 -1.23 -33.26 1.19
N ASN A 153 -0.66 -34.45 1.42
CA ASN A 153 0.18 -34.76 2.58
C ASN A 153 1.60 -34.23 2.48
N MET A 154 1.96 -33.53 1.40
CA MET A 154 3.24 -32.82 1.25
C MET A 154 3.57 -31.91 2.44
N SER A 155 2.56 -31.36 3.13
CA SER A 155 2.75 -30.61 4.38
C SER A 155 3.02 -31.49 5.61
N GLU A 156 2.37 -32.66 5.69
CA GLU A 156 2.61 -33.62 6.78
C GLU A 156 4.00 -34.27 6.66
N VAL A 157 4.52 -34.44 5.43
CA VAL A 157 5.90 -34.90 5.22
C VAL A 157 6.91 -33.93 5.81
N ILE A 158 6.83 -32.62 5.56
CA ILE A 158 7.77 -31.64 6.18
C ILE A 158 7.66 -31.61 7.72
N LYS A 159 6.49 -31.90 8.29
CA LYS A 159 6.26 -31.87 9.74
C LYS A 159 6.70 -33.11 10.49
N ASN A 160 6.47 -34.28 9.89
CA ASN A 160 6.54 -35.58 10.57
C ASN A 160 7.71 -36.45 10.10
N ALA A 161 8.40 -36.05 9.03
CA ALA A 161 9.65 -36.68 8.58
C ALA A 161 10.87 -36.21 9.40
N SER A 162 11.99 -36.90 9.20
CA SER A 162 13.32 -36.33 9.35
C SER A 162 13.95 -36.10 7.97
N VAL A 163 14.91 -35.18 7.88
CA VAL A 163 15.76 -35.06 6.67
C VAL A 163 16.67 -36.28 6.59
N LEU A 164 16.65 -36.97 5.44
CA LEU A 164 17.56 -38.06 5.12
C LEU A 164 18.98 -37.52 4.94
N LEU A 165 19.87 -37.77 5.90
CA LEU A 165 21.25 -37.25 5.86
C LEU A 165 22.06 -37.73 4.64
N ASP A 166 21.75 -38.90 4.09
CA ASP A 166 22.37 -39.46 2.88
C ASP A 166 21.73 -38.95 1.57
N SER A 167 20.67 -38.14 1.66
CA SER A 167 20.07 -37.42 0.52
C SER A 167 20.71 -36.06 0.26
N PHE A 168 21.60 -35.59 1.14
CA PHE A 168 22.18 -34.25 1.06
C PHE A 168 23.25 -34.17 -0.03
N GLU A 169 22.91 -33.55 -1.17
CA GLU A 169 23.77 -33.40 -2.35
C GLU A 169 24.07 -31.92 -2.64
N ARG A 170 25.32 -31.58 -2.96
CA ARG A 170 25.67 -30.22 -3.43
C ARG A 170 25.47 -30.11 -4.93
N ILE A 171 24.42 -29.40 -5.35
CA ILE A 171 24.12 -29.12 -6.76
C ILE A 171 24.80 -27.82 -7.24
N LYS A 172 24.89 -27.61 -8.56
CA LYS A 172 25.65 -26.50 -9.17
C LYS A 172 25.28 -25.11 -8.60
N ASN A 173 24.01 -24.91 -8.29
CA ASN A 173 23.44 -23.63 -7.86
C ASN A 173 22.87 -23.66 -6.42
N GLY A 174 23.23 -24.64 -5.59
CA GLY A 174 22.60 -24.81 -4.27
C GLY A 174 22.88 -26.16 -3.61
N PHE A 175 21.93 -26.62 -2.79
CA PHE A 175 21.93 -27.95 -2.16
C PHE A 175 20.60 -28.66 -2.42
N ARG A 176 20.64 -29.99 -2.44
CA ARG A 176 19.48 -30.88 -2.52
C ARG A 176 19.39 -31.68 -1.23
N TYR A 177 18.19 -31.87 -0.70
CA TYR A 177 17.90 -32.76 0.43
C TYR A 177 16.48 -33.30 0.33
N ALA A 178 16.18 -34.36 1.07
CA ALA A 178 14.87 -35.02 1.08
C ALA A 178 14.36 -35.30 2.51
N TYR A 179 13.06 -35.08 2.70
CA TYR A 179 12.28 -35.52 3.85
C TYR A 179 11.60 -36.85 3.52
N GLU A 180 11.56 -37.80 4.45
CA GLU A 180 10.84 -39.08 4.33
C GLU A 180 9.90 -39.33 5.52
N TRP A 181 8.64 -39.65 5.22
CA TRP A 181 7.62 -39.99 6.21
C TRP A 181 6.86 -41.25 5.80
N ASP A 182 6.71 -42.22 6.70
CA ASP A 182 5.82 -43.37 6.50
C ASP A 182 4.38 -42.96 6.79
N ASN A 183 3.50 -43.17 5.80
CA ASN A 183 2.07 -42.95 5.90
C ASN A 183 1.32 -44.26 5.66
N ASN A 184 1.13 -45.05 6.72
CA ASN A 184 0.41 -46.33 6.72
C ASN A 184 1.08 -47.41 5.84
N GLY A 185 2.41 -47.54 5.90
CA GLY A 185 3.20 -48.51 5.15
C GLY A 185 3.54 -48.08 3.72
N VAL A 186 3.55 -46.78 3.47
CA VAL A 186 3.91 -46.13 2.20
C VAL A 186 4.81 -44.94 2.52
N GLN A 187 6.06 -44.99 2.07
CA GLN A 187 7.00 -43.90 2.31
C GLN A 187 6.76 -42.75 1.31
N LEU A 188 6.31 -41.61 1.83
CA LEU A 188 6.18 -40.37 1.07
C LEU A 188 7.47 -39.54 1.22
N ARG A 189 8.06 -39.17 0.09
CA ARG A 189 9.35 -38.45 0.02
C ARG A 189 9.18 -37.08 -0.62
N LEU A 190 9.64 -36.03 0.05
CA LEU A 190 9.73 -34.68 -0.50
C LEU A 190 11.18 -34.28 -0.71
N VAL A 191 11.58 -34.08 -1.96
CA VAL A 191 12.88 -33.55 -2.34
C VAL A 191 12.79 -32.02 -2.50
N VAL A 192 13.77 -31.32 -1.93
CA VAL A 192 13.93 -29.87 -1.98
C VAL A 192 15.27 -29.55 -2.66
N ASP A 193 15.22 -28.84 -3.79
CA ASP A 193 16.37 -28.15 -4.38
C ASP A 193 16.41 -26.71 -3.83
N ASP A 194 17.34 -26.43 -2.94
CA ASP A 194 17.50 -25.18 -2.20
C ASP A 194 18.60 -24.32 -2.85
N LEU A 195 18.21 -23.26 -3.55
CA LEU A 195 19.10 -22.54 -4.46
C LEU A 195 19.75 -21.30 -3.81
N ASN A 196 20.98 -21.00 -4.23
CA ASN A 196 21.82 -19.89 -3.74
C ASN A 196 21.19 -18.49 -3.86
N ASN A 197 20.06 -18.35 -4.57
CA ASN A 197 19.29 -17.10 -4.67
C ASN A 197 18.09 -17.03 -3.71
N GLY A 198 17.92 -18.01 -2.82
CA GLY A 198 16.81 -18.11 -1.86
C GLY A 198 15.58 -18.89 -2.36
N ASN A 199 15.57 -19.31 -3.63
CA ASN A 199 14.42 -20.04 -4.19
C ASN A 199 14.52 -21.53 -3.87
N LYS A 200 13.44 -22.13 -3.34
CA LYS A 200 13.33 -23.58 -3.14
C LYS A 200 12.45 -24.21 -4.21
N ILE A 201 12.91 -25.29 -4.84
CA ILE A 201 12.16 -26.04 -5.87
C ILE A 201 11.86 -27.45 -5.34
N PHE A 202 10.57 -27.79 -5.30
CA PHE A 202 10.09 -29.07 -4.78
C PHE A 202 9.92 -30.13 -5.87
N ASP A 203 10.08 -31.40 -5.48
CA ASP A 203 9.59 -32.59 -6.19
C ASP A 203 9.13 -33.64 -5.17
N PHE A 204 7.98 -34.27 -5.41
CA PHE A 204 7.32 -35.16 -4.45
C PHE A 204 7.15 -36.57 -5.04
N TYR A 205 7.35 -37.60 -4.22
CA TYR A 205 7.41 -39.01 -4.62
C TYR A 205 6.75 -39.96 -3.60
N SER A 206 6.34 -41.14 -4.07
CA SER A 206 6.03 -42.33 -3.27
C SER A 206 7.04 -43.43 -3.57
N ASP A 207 7.28 -44.33 -2.61
CA ASP A 207 8.12 -45.52 -2.73
C ASP A 207 7.59 -46.63 -3.65
N ARG A 208 6.25 -46.77 -3.81
CA ARG A 208 5.59 -47.92 -4.47
C ARG A 208 6.19 -48.32 -5.82
N ASN A 209 6.79 -47.40 -6.56
CA ASN A 209 7.48 -47.64 -7.83
C ASN A 209 8.85 -46.93 -7.94
N PHE A 210 9.53 -46.60 -6.83
CA PHE A 210 10.77 -45.81 -6.84
C PHE A 210 11.89 -46.43 -5.97
N LYS A 211 12.96 -46.93 -6.59
CA LYS A 211 14.02 -47.72 -5.92
C LYS A 211 15.27 -46.95 -5.47
N ASP A 212 15.58 -45.80 -6.05
CA ASP A 212 16.65 -44.90 -5.57
C ASP A 212 16.29 -43.45 -5.95
N PHE A 213 16.50 -42.50 -5.03
CA PHE A 213 16.30 -41.07 -5.28
C PHE A 213 17.39 -40.46 -6.19
N ARG A 214 18.55 -41.11 -6.30
CA ARG A 214 19.73 -40.66 -7.07
C ARG A 214 19.55 -40.72 -8.58
N ASP A 215 18.49 -41.38 -9.06
CA ASP A 215 18.12 -41.42 -10.47
C ASP A 215 17.08 -40.34 -10.86
N ALA A 216 16.70 -39.44 -9.94
CA ALA A 216 15.98 -38.20 -10.24
C ALA A 216 16.86 -37.13 -10.94
N ARG A 217 17.66 -37.58 -11.92
CA ARG A 217 18.52 -36.74 -12.77
C ARG A 217 17.73 -36.26 -13.99
N PRO A 218 17.94 -35.03 -14.46
CA PRO A 218 17.65 -34.69 -15.86
C PRO A 218 18.60 -35.50 -16.74
N GLN A 219 18.12 -36.58 -17.36
CA GLN A 219 18.91 -37.39 -18.28
C GLN A 219 19.45 -36.52 -19.43
N PRO A 220 20.78 -36.43 -19.63
CA PRO A 220 21.35 -35.78 -20.81
C PRO A 220 21.01 -36.60 -22.05
N SER A 221 20.61 -35.94 -23.12
CA SER A 221 20.42 -36.60 -24.42
C SER A 221 21.78 -36.99 -25.01
N THR A 222 22.12 -38.30 -25.04
CA THR A 222 22.32 -39.10 -26.28
C THR A 222 22.85 -40.53 -26.02
N SER A 223 22.56 -41.43 -26.97
CA SER A 223 23.30 -42.65 -27.36
C SER A 223 23.55 -43.81 -26.36
N LYS A 224 22.74 -44.88 -26.57
CA LYS A 224 23.12 -46.30 -26.81
C LYS A 224 23.84 -47.19 -25.77
N ASP A 225 23.27 -48.41 -25.71
CA ASP A 225 23.86 -49.75 -25.51
C ASP A 225 24.07 -50.36 -24.10
N ASN A 226 23.66 -51.64 -24.01
CA ASN A 226 24.02 -52.74 -23.07
C ASN A 226 23.41 -52.87 -21.64
N GLY A 227 22.30 -53.62 -21.56
CA GLY A 227 22.04 -54.66 -20.54
C GLY A 227 21.49 -54.22 -19.16
N THR A 228 20.65 -55.00 -18.45
CA THR A 228 20.00 -56.30 -18.74
C THR A 228 18.70 -56.42 -17.90
N GLN A 229 17.68 -57.14 -18.40
CA GLN A 229 16.38 -57.42 -17.73
C GLN A 229 16.38 -58.80 -17.01
N PRO A 230 15.31 -59.35 -16.35
CA PRO A 230 13.83 -59.15 -16.48
C PRO A 230 13.13 -58.87 -15.10
N ILE A 231 11.88 -59.22 -14.69
CA ILE A 231 10.78 -60.11 -15.15
C ILE A 231 9.38 -59.67 -14.57
N THR A 232 8.30 -60.16 -15.19
CA THR A 232 6.91 -60.47 -14.69
C THR A 232 6.10 -59.42 -13.87
N LEU A 233 4.91 -58.91 -14.31
CA LEU A 233 3.58 -59.54 -14.60
C LEU A 233 2.81 -59.96 -13.30
N ASN A 234 1.47 -59.81 -13.10
CA ASN A 234 0.35 -59.37 -13.98
C ASN A 234 -0.97 -58.97 -13.21
N GLU A 235 -1.88 -58.22 -13.87
CA GLU A 235 -3.40 -58.26 -13.95
C GLU A 235 -4.32 -58.81 -12.79
N THR A 236 -5.65 -58.52 -12.60
CA THR A 236 -6.77 -57.82 -13.31
C THR A 236 -7.94 -57.37 -12.34
N ASN A 237 -9.11 -56.88 -12.85
CA ASN A 237 -10.31 -56.33 -12.13
C ASN A 237 -11.61 -56.58 -13.00
N PRO A 238 -12.91 -56.18 -12.75
CA PRO A 238 -13.59 -55.33 -11.71
C PRO A 238 -15.05 -55.79 -11.27
N ALA A 239 -15.98 -54.85 -10.94
CA ALA A 239 -17.49 -54.90 -10.91
C ALA A 239 -18.24 -55.38 -9.61
N GLN A 240 -19.49 -54.99 -9.23
CA GLN A 240 -20.40 -53.81 -9.47
C GLN A 240 -21.72 -53.93 -8.60
N LYS A 241 -22.46 -52.83 -8.31
CA LYS A 241 -23.93 -52.72 -7.92
C LYS A 241 -24.41 -53.16 -6.52
N ASP A 242 -25.57 -52.76 -5.94
CA ASP A 242 -26.49 -51.56 -6.01
C ASP A 242 -27.70 -51.71 -4.98
N LEU A 243 -28.39 -50.61 -4.57
CA LEU A 243 -29.76 -50.53 -3.93
C LEU A 243 -29.92 -51.05 -2.46
N ILE A 244 -30.91 -50.73 -1.59
CA ILE A 244 -32.05 -49.74 -1.51
C ILE A 244 -32.48 -49.50 -0.02
N ASP A 245 -33.14 -48.36 0.28
CA ASP A 245 -34.11 -47.91 1.35
C ASP A 245 -34.30 -48.70 2.69
N GLN A 246 -34.96 -48.26 3.79
CA GLN A 246 -35.90 -47.14 4.08
C GLN A 246 -35.95 -46.88 5.62
N GLU A 247 -36.52 -45.74 6.05
CA GLU A 247 -37.23 -45.41 7.33
C GLU A 247 -37.06 -46.25 8.64
N ASP A 248 -36.99 -45.70 9.87
CA ASP A 248 -36.86 -44.30 10.37
C ASP A 248 -36.66 -44.22 11.93
N LEU A 249 -36.55 -42.99 12.49
CA LEU A 249 -36.78 -42.54 13.90
C LEU A 249 -35.63 -42.60 14.99
N SER A 250 -35.75 -41.78 16.06
CA SER A 250 -34.73 -41.43 17.12
C SER A 250 -34.94 -41.93 18.60
N GLN A 251 -35.55 -41.32 19.65
CA GLN A 251 -35.70 -39.95 20.21
C GLN A 251 -34.82 -39.79 21.50
N THR A 252 -34.88 -38.66 22.23
CA THR A 252 -33.88 -38.24 23.24
C THR A 252 -34.22 -38.46 24.74
N SER A 253 -33.27 -39.05 25.49
CA SER A 253 -32.67 -38.55 26.77
C SER A 253 -32.48 -39.58 27.92
N LYS A 254 -31.21 -39.79 28.30
CA LYS A 254 -30.67 -39.95 29.68
C LYS A 254 -29.14 -40.14 29.63
N ASN A 255 -28.41 -39.56 30.58
CA ASN A 255 -26.94 -39.53 30.57
C ASN A 255 -26.33 -40.49 31.61
N LEU A 256 -25.52 -41.45 31.18
CA LEU A 256 -24.07 -41.53 31.44
C LEU A 256 -23.47 -42.82 30.84
N ASN A 257 -22.14 -42.84 30.68
CA ASN A 257 -21.37 -43.82 29.92
C ASN A 257 -21.60 -45.29 30.33
N GLU A 258 -22.23 -46.06 29.43
CA GLU A 258 -21.88 -47.46 29.13
C GLU A 258 -22.51 -47.86 27.78
N THR A 259 -21.88 -48.76 27.03
CA THR A 259 -22.37 -49.29 25.74
C THR A 259 -22.72 -50.78 25.88
N PRO A 260 -23.59 -51.37 25.03
CA PRO A 260 -24.62 -50.75 24.16
C PRO A 260 -26.00 -51.48 24.16
N GLN A 261 -27.15 -50.76 24.01
CA GLN A 261 -28.40 -51.33 23.45
C GLN A 261 -29.54 -50.31 23.11
N ASN A 262 -29.90 -50.23 21.82
CA ASN A 262 -31.21 -49.95 21.16
C ASN A 262 -32.19 -48.81 21.60
N ALA A 263 -32.18 -47.71 20.83
CA ALA A 263 -33.27 -47.06 20.03
C ALA A 263 -34.70 -46.77 20.57
N THR A 264 -35.25 -45.57 20.24
CA THR A 264 -36.68 -45.15 20.39
C THR A 264 -37.17 -44.35 19.15
N ASN A 265 -38.11 -43.37 19.23
CA ASN A 265 -38.79 -42.85 18.00
C ASN A 265 -39.23 -41.34 17.93
N LEU A 266 -38.59 -40.52 17.08
CA LEU A 266 -39.12 -39.41 16.22
C LEU A 266 -38.16 -39.10 15.04
N SER A 267 -38.56 -38.44 13.95
CA SER A 267 -37.88 -38.61 12.63
C SER A 267 -36.47 -37.99 12.51
N PRO A 268 -35.55 -38.59 11.69
CA PRO A 268 -34.29 -37.98 11.29
C PRO A 268 -34.49 -36.66 10.55
N LEU A 269 -35.64 -36.46 9.91
CA LEU A 269 -36.00 -35.20 9.26
C LEU A 269 -36.22 -34.07 10.29
N GLU A 270 -36.86 -34.36 11.43
CA GLU A 270 -37.05 -33.40 12.51
C GLU A 270 -35.73 -33.09 13.24
N GLN A 271 -34.92 -34.11 13.54
CA GLN A 271 -33.58 -33.89 14.12
C GLN A 271 -32.66 -33.12 13.15
N ALA A 272 -32.59 -33.50 11.87
CA ALA A 272 -31.79 -32.79 10.88
C ALA A 272 -32.28 -31.35 10.65
N ASN A 273 -33.58 -31.08 10.72
CA ASN A 273 -34.10 -29.71 10.64
C ASN A 273 -33.72 -28.89 11.88
N ALA A 274 -33.79 -29.46 13.09
CA ALA A 274 -33.36 -28.78 14.32
C ALA A 274 -31.85 -28.51 14.33
N GLU A 275 -31.02 -29.49 13.98
CA GLU A 275 -29.57 -29.32 13.87
C GLU A 275 -29.19 -28.34 12.75
N LYS A 276 -29.88 -28.38 11.60
CA LYS A 276 -29.64 -27.43 10.51
C LYS A 276 -30.04 -26.00 10.88
N LEU A 277 -31.11 -25.80 11.66
CA LEU A 277 -31.49 -24.49 12.17
C LEU A 277 -30.46 -23.97 13.18
N ALA A 278 -30.04 -24.81 14.13
CA ALA A 278 -29.00 -24.46 15.10
C ALA A 278 -27.63 -24.20 14.44
N LYS A 279 -27.29 -24.98 13.40
CA LYS A 279 -26.07 -24.77 12.60
C LYS A 279 -26.14 -23.47 11.81
N LEU A 280 -27.29 -23.14 11.19
CA LEU A 280 -27.50 -21.86 10.52
C LEU A 280 -27.38 -20.67 11.47
N GLN A 281 -27.95 -20.74 12.68
CA GLN A 281 -27.76 -19.68 13.68
C GLN A 281 -26.29 -19.54 14.11
N LYS A 282 -25.59 -20.67 14.31
CA LYS A 282 -24.17 -20.66 14.68
C LYS A 282 -23.25 -20.21 13.54
N GLU A 283 -23.60 -20.51 12.30
CA GLU A 283 -22.94 -20.01 11.09
C GLU A 283 -23.24 -18.51 10.88
N GLN A 284 -24.42 -18.00 11.26
CA GLN A 284 -24.68 -16.56 11.31
C GLN A 284 -23.87 -15.85 12.40
N GLU A 285 -23.83 -16.37 13.63
CA GLU A 285 -23.01 -15.80 14.72
C GLU A 285 -21.50 -15.83 14.38
N GLN A 286 -21.02 -16.91 13.75
CA GLN A 286 -19.64 -16.98 13.26
C GLN A 286 -19.40 -16.04 12.08
N SER A 287 -20.33 -15.92 11.13
CA SER A 287 -20.23 -14.98 10.01
C SER A 287 -20.25 -13.52 10.48
N GLU A 288 -21.04 -13.18 11.51
CA GLU A 288 -21.03 -11.84 12.10
C GLU A 288 -19.71 -11.54 12.84
N GLN A 289 -19.13 -12.53 13.55
CA GLN A 289 -17.79 -12.40 14.13
C GLN A 289 -16.67 -12.34 13.08
N GLU A 290 -16.78 -13.07 11.96
CA GLU A 290 -15.82 -13.01 10.86
C GLU A 290 -15.96 -11.71 10.05
N PHE A 291 -17.17 -11.18 9.87
CA PHE A 291 -17.43 -9.85 9.31
C PHE A 291 -16.87 -8.74 10.21
N LEU A 292 -17.04 -8.84 11.53
CA LEU A 292 -16.42 -7.92 12.49
C LEU A 292 -14.89 -7.99 12.42
N LYS A 293 -14.29 -9.18 12.33
CA LYS A 293 -12.84 -9.35 12.10
C LYS A 293 -12.38 -8.86 10.72
N ALA A 294 -13.17 -9.02 9.67
CA ALA A 294 -12.86 -8.52 8.34
C ALA A 294 -12.90 -6.98 8.30
N LYS A 295 -13.90 -6.37 8.96
CA LYS A 295 -14.00 -4.92 9.17
C LYS A 295 -12.87 -4.40 10.05
N GLU A 296 -12.45 -5.15 11.07
CA GLU A 296 -11.27 -4.84 11.88
C GLU A 296 -9.99 -4.94 11.05
N GLN A 297 -9.80 -5.99 10.25
CA GLN A 297 -8.65 -6.13 9.34
C GLN A 297 -8.65 -5.08 8.23
N GLU A 298 -9.80 -4.65 7.72
CA GLU A 298 -9.92 -3.54 6.79
C GLU A 298 -9.55 -2.21 7.47
N MET A 299 -9.98 -2.01 8.72
CA MET A 299 -9.59 -0.86 9.53
C MET A 299 -8.09 -0.88 9.86
N GLN A 300 -7.51 -2.04 10.17
CA GLN A 300 -6.08 -2.25 10.34
C GLN A 300 -5.32 -2.05 9.02
N ARG A 301 -5.88 -2.41 7.86
CA ARG A 301 -5.27 -2.22 6.53
C ARG A 301 -5.38 -0.78 6.05
N LYS A 302 -6.48 -0.08 6.35
CA LYS A 302 -6.62 1.38 6.18
C LYS A 302 -5.72 2.13 7.15
N ALA A 303 -5.55 1.64 8.38
CA ALA A 303 -4.55 2.15 9.32
C ALA A 303 -3.11 1.79 8.89
N ALA A 304 -2.88 0.69 8.17
CA ALA A 304 -1.58 0.34 7.61
C ALA A 304 -1.25 1.17 6.35
N LEU A 305 -2.25 1.50 5.52
CA LEU A 305 -2.10 2.41 4.39
C LEU A 305 -1.98 3.87 4.85
N LYS A 306 -2.73 4.27 5.89
CA LYS A 306 -2.55 5.56 6.58
C LYS A 306 -1.18 5.61 7.23
N LYS A 307 -0.73 4.56 7.92
CA LYS A 307 0.66 4.40 8.39
C LYS A 307 1.68 4.39 7.26
N LYS A 308 1.36 3.90 6.05
CA LYS A 308 2.27 3.94 4.89
C LYS A 308 2.37 5.36 4.33
N LEU A 309 1.26 6.10 4.24
CA LEU A 309 1.27 7.52 3.92
C LEU A 309 1.93 8.36 5.04
N GLU A 310 1.80 7.96 6.31
CA GLU A 310 2.48 8.55 7.49
C GLU A 310 3.91 8.01 7.66
N HIS A 311 4.35 7.05 6.83
CA HIS A 311 5.73 6.57 6.75
C HIS A 311 6.43 7.27 5.58
N GLU A 312 5.74 7.44 4.46
CA GLU A 312 6.19 8.28 3.34
C GLU A 312 6.21 9.76 3.74
N ARG A 313 5.18 10.27 4.43
CA ARG A 313 5.14 11.64 4.99
C ARG A 313 5.87 11.79 6.33
N GLY A 314 6.00 10.73 7.14
CA GLY A 314 6.52 10.81 8.51
C GLY A 314 7.86 10.12 8.79
N ASN A 315 8.47 9.40 7.84
CA ASN A 315 9.92 9.14 7.90
C ASN A 315 10.70 10.47 7.78
N ALA A 316 10.09 11.49 7.17
CA ALA A 316 10.35 12.88 7.46
C ALA A 316 9.69 13.25 8.81
N GLY A 317 10.42 13.06 9.93
CA GLY A 317 9.93 13.37 11.28
C GLY A 317 10.15 12.26 12.32
N ASN A 318 10.28 10.99 11.87
CA ASN A 318 10.72 9.88 12.71
C ASN A 318 12.24 9.91 12.87
N ILE A 319 12.68 10.78 13.78
CA ILE A 319 14.07 11.10 14.10
C ILE A 319 14.72 9.93 14.86
N GLU A 320 16.05 9.94 14.95
CA GLU A 320 16.83 9.11 15.87
C GLU A 320 16.53 9.37 17.38
N SER A 321 15.46 10.12 17.66
CA SER A 321 14.82 10.30 18.97
C SER A 321 13.71 9.27 19.24
N GLN A 322 13.24 8.57 18.21
CA GLN A 322 12.23 7.51 18.32
C GLN A 322 12.82 6.08 18.31
N THR A 323 14.13 5.92 18.16
CA THR A 323 14.77 4.61 18.36
C THR A 323 14.49 4.14 19.79
N LYS A 324 13.79 3.01 19.92
CA LYS A 324 13.42 2.42 21.21
C LYS A 324 14.70 2.08 21.98
N ILE A 325 15.00 2.85 23.03
CA ILE A 325 15.98 2.47 24.02
C ILE A 325 15.30 1.46 24.94
N GLU A 326 15.94 0.32 25.15
CA GLU A 326 15.49 -0.65 26.15
C GLU A 326 16.22 -0.31 27.45
N VAL A 327 15.49 0.38 28.34
CA VAL A 327 15.96 0.69 29.70
C VAL A 327 15.74 -0.56 30.55
N GLY A 328 16.81 -1.03 31.22
CA GLY A 328 16.75 -2.18 32.11
C GLY A 328 16.21 -1.83 33.51
N GLU A 329 16.41 -2.74 34.46
CA GLU A 329 16.10 -2.50 35.87
C GLU A 329 17.04 -1.46 36.50
N ASP A 330 16.50 -0.62 37.38
CA ASP A 330 17.22 0.42 38.12
C ASP A 330 18.38 -0.16 38.94
N ILE A 331 19.57 0.44 38.82
CA ILE A 331 20.75 0.06 39.61
C ILE A 331 20.74 0.71 41.01
N PRO A 332 21.37 0.09 42.03
CA PRO A 332 21.49 0.70 43.35
C PRO A 332 22.27 2.01 43.32
N ALA A 333 21.56 3.14 43.51
CA ALA A 333 22.12 4.49 43.46
C ALA A 333 21.80 5.28 44.74
N GLN A 334 22.82 5.83 45.40
CA GLN A 334 22.66 6.67 46.59
C GLN A 334 22.61 8.15 46.20
N ALA A 335 21.39 8.68 46.03
CA ALA A 335 21.15 10.08 45.69
C ALA A 335 21.62 11.05 46.79
N GLN A 336 22.28 12.14 46.39
CA GLN A 336 22.95 13.11 47.27
C GLN A 336 22.09 14.37 47.42
N THR A 337 20.96 14.24 48.12
CA THR A 337 19.90 15.27 48.23
C THR A 337 20.32 16.59 48.88
N GLN A 338 21.50 16.65 49.52
CA GLN A 338 22.08 17.87 50.09
C GLN A 338 22.86 18.71 49.06
N ILE A 339 23.21 18.15 47.90
CA ILE A 339 23.88 18.86 46.82
C ILE A 339 22.81 19.49 45.90
N PRO A 340 22.89 20.78 45.56
CA PRO A 340 21.96 21.41 44.61
C PRO A 340 21.93 20.68 43.26
N LYS A 341 20.73 20.42 42.73
CA LYS A 341 20.56 19.70 41.44
C LYS A 341 21.35 20.39 40.33
N SER A 342 22.14 19.59 39.61
CA SER A 342 22.77 20.01 38.36
C SER A 342 21.71 20.19 37.28
N ARG A 343 22.00 20.92 36.21
CA ARG A 343 21.05 21.09 35.09
C ARG A 343 21.73 21.00 33.73
N VAL A 344 20.98 20.49 32.76
CA VAL A 344 21.32 20.49 31.34
C VAL A 344 20.20 21.18 30.56
N ARG A 345 20.56 21.97 29.56
CA ARG A 345 19.63 22.70 28.69
C ARG A 345 19.85 22.23 27.25
N LEU A 346 18.79 21.75 26.59
CA LEU A 346 18.81 21.46 25.14
C LEU A 346 18.47 22.72 24.34
N ASN A 347 17.40 23.40 24.76
CA ASN A 347 16.92 24.70 24.30
C ASN A 347 16.22 25.39 25.48
N GLU A 348 15.60 26.55 25.28
CA GLU A 348 15.04 27.32 26.41
C GLU A 348 13.81 26.69 27.07
N ARG A 349 13.13 25.75 26.41
CA ARG A 349 11.98 25.02 26.95
C ARG A 349 12.40 23.71 27.63
N GLU A 350 13.42 23.05 27.10
CA GLU A 350 13.87 21.72 27.52
C GLU A 350 15.09 21.83 28.45
N ILE A 351 14.79 21.99 29.75
CA ILE A 351 15.77 22.01 30.85
C ILE A 351 15.56 20.76 31.72
N TYR A 352 16.60 19.95 31.83
CA TYR A 352 16.61 18.70 32.60
C TYR A 352 17.39 18.92 33.90
N ASP A 353 16.69 18.78 35.02
CA ASP A 353 17.27 18.74 36.37
C ASP A 353 17.86 17.35 36.62
N LEU A 354 19.10 17.31 37.13
CA LEU A 354 19.85 16.09 37.40
C LEU A 354 20.28 16.03 38.86
N ASP A 355 20.01 14.91 39.51
CA ASP A 355 20.48 14.61 40.86
C ASP A 355 21.88 13.99 40.82
N TYR A 356 22.74 14.40 41.76
CA TYR A 356 24.02 13.73 41.98
C TYR A 356 23.77 12.41 42.72
N ALA A 357 24.39 11.31 42.28
CA ALA A 357 24.24 10.01 42.89
C ALA A 357 25.57 9.26 42.96
N ILE A 358 25.79 8.52 44.04
CA ILE A 358 26.90 7.56 44.16
C ILE A 358 26.41 6.22 43.64
N VAL A 359 27.15 5.64 42.69
CA VAL A 359 26.89 4.31 42.10
C VAL A 359 28.16 3.47 42.12
N LYS A 360 28.02 2.14 42.02
CA LYS A 360 29.18 1.24 41.90
C LYS A 360 29.71 1.22 40.46
N ALA A 361 31.03 1.20 40.32
CA ALA A 361 31.74 1.15 39.05
C ALA A 361 31.26 0.00 38.14
N LYS A 362 31.00 -1.18 38.71
CA LYS A 362 30.55 -2.38 37.98
C LYS A 362 29.14 -2.28 37.37
N ASP A 363 28.32 -1.34 37.84
CA ASP A 363 26.91 -1.22 37.44
C ASP A 363 26.70 -0.17 36.33
N LEU A 364 27.77 0.54 35.94
CA LEU A 364 27.81 1.50 34.85
C LEU A 364 28.00 0.83 33.49
N LYS A 365 27.21 1.23 32.50
CA LYS A 365 27.13 0.63 31.16
C LYS A 365 27.47 1.68 30.08
N PRO A 366 28.75 2.02 29.86
CA PRO A 366 29.15 2.87 28.73
C PRO A 366 28.99 2.11 27.40
N SER A 367 28.50 2.78 26.37
CA SER A 367 28.34 2.25 25.01
C SER A 367 29.26 2.95 24.01
N PHE A 368 29.78 2.18 23.06
CA PHE A 368 30.60 2.65 21.93
C PHE A 368 30.13 2.11 20.56
N THR A 369 29.00 1.39 20.53
CA THR A 369 28.33 0.96 19.29
C THR A 369 27.18 1.89 18.98
N THR A 370 26.94 2.20 17.71
CA THR A 370 25.83 3.06 17.28
C THR A 370 24.47 2.45 17.64
N GLY A 371 23.64 3.22 18.35
CA GLY A 371 22.34 2.78 18.86
C GLY A 371 22.19 2.95 20.38
N GLY A 372 20.95 2.95 20.84
CA GLY A 372 20.64 3.26 22.24
C GLY A 372 21.07 4.68 22.60
N THR A 373 21.75 4.83 23.74
CA THR A 373 22.29 6.12 24.22
C THR A 373 23.55 6.60 23.52
N GLN A 374 24.14 5.83 22.58
CA GLN A 374 25.34 6.23 21.84
C GLN A 374 24.98 6.75 20.44
N LYS A 375 25.37 8.01 20.18
CA LYS A 375 25.06 8.79 18.96
C LYS A 375 26.27 9.09 18.07
N ARG A 376 27.48 8.71 18.48
CA ARG A 376 28.70 8.81 17.65
C ARG A 376 28.94 7.54 16.86
N THR A 377 29.51 7.68 15.67
CA THR A 377 30.03 6.56 14.87
C THR A 377 31.35 5.99 15.42
N ASP A 378 32.18 6.81 16.07
CA ASP A 378 33.58 6.48 16.35
C ASP A 378 34.00 6.62 17.82
N MET A 379 34.74 5.62 18.33
CA MET A 379 35.40 5.63 19.63
C MET A 379 36.75 6.38 19.56
N ASN A 380 37.09 7.15 20.61
CA ASN A 380 38.39 7.81 20.72
C ASN A 380 39.20 7.18 21.87
N GLU A 381 40.13 6.30 21.52
CA GLU A 381 40.98 5.61 22.50
C GLU A 381 41.96 6.54 23.21
N GLU A 382 42.50 7.56 22.53
CA GLU A 382 43.48 8.48 23.12
C GLU A 382 42.85 9.30 24.24
N GLN A 383 41.60 9.75 24.06
CA GLN A 383 40.84 10.44 25.09
C GLN A 383 40.57 9.53 26.30
N ILE A 384 40.22 8.26 26.08
CA ILE A 384 40.00 7.27 27.15
C ILE A 384 41.31 7.00 27.92
N LYS A 385 42.43 6.80 27.21
CA LYS A 385 43.77 6.60 27.79
C LYS A 385 44.26 7.84 28.55
N SER A 386 43.97 9.04 28.03
CA SER A 386 44.29 10.31 28.69
C SER A 386 43.56 10.43 30.03
N ILE A 387 42.26 10.15 30.07
CA ILE A 387 41.44 10.21 31.28
C ILE A 387 41.85 9.13 32.29
N SER A 388 42.15 7.91 31.84
CA SER A 388 42.50 6.81 32.75
C SER A 388 43.89 6.97 33.39
N GLN A 389 44.88 7.51 32.66
CA GLN A 389 46.27 7.65 33.12
C GLN A 389 46.60 9.03 33.72
N ASN A 390 45.94 10.09 33.26
CA ASN A 390 46.21 11.48 33.65
C ASN A 390 44.92 12.28 33.83
N PHE A 391 44.07 11.82 34.76
CA PHE A 391 42.83 12.49 35.12
C PHE A 391 43.08 13.94 35.57
N ASP A 392 42.33 14.88 34.99
CA ASP A 392 42.38 16.31 35.30
C ASP A 392 41.03 16.78 35.87
N PRO A 393 40.93 17.02 37.19
CA PRO A 393 39.71 17.53 37.84
C PRO A 393 39.11 18.77 37.16
N LYS A 394 39.94 19.67 36.62
CA LYS A 394 39.48 20.95 36.05
C LYS A 394 38.69 20.82 34.75
N LYS A 395 38.70 19.64 34.12
CA LYS A 395 37.93 19.36 32.89
C LYS A 395 36.53 18.81 33.17
N ILE A 396 36.21 18.50 34.43
CA ILE A 396 35.00 17.75 34.81
C ILE A 396 34.25 18.37 36.00
N PHE A 397 34.89 19.15 36.87
CA PHE A 397 34.22 19.80 38.00
C PHE A 397 34.05 21.30 37.79
N GLY A 398 32.81 21.79 37.91
CA GLY A 398 32.49 23.21 37.75
C GLY A 398 32.41 23.70 36.30
N SER A 399 32.54 22.78 35.34
CA SER A 399 32.36 23.05 33.91
C SER A 399 30.88 23.12 33.49
N GLY A 400 29.97 22.50 34.25
CA GLY A 400 28.52 22.61 34.06
C GLY A 400 27.98 21.89 32.81
N GLY A 401 26.66 21.95 32.61
CA GLY A 401 26.00 21.39 31.41
C GLY A 401 26.37 19.93 31.13
N PHE A 402 26.66 19.60 29.88
CA PHE A 402 27.18 18.28 29.48
C PHE A 402 28.65 18.06 29.87
N GLU A 403 29.40 19.11 30.22
CA GLU A 403 30.83 19.07 30.52
C GLU A 403 31.18 18.63 31.94
N ASP A 404 30.23 18.77 32.87
CA ASP A 404 30.38 18.28 34.24
C ASP A 404 30.33 16.73 34.31
N LEU A 405 30.26 16.16 35.52
CA LEU A 405 30.21 14.71 35.76
C LEU A 405 29.26 13.93 34.81
N PRO A 406 29.58 12.69 34.41
CA PRO A 406 28.80 11.96 33.41
C PRO A 406 27.33 11.77 33.80
N ILE A 407 26.46 11.72 32.80
CA ILE A 407 25.01 11.58 32.96
C ILE A 407 24.61 10.17 32.55
N ILE A 408 23.85 9.49 33.41
CA ILE A 408 23.39 8.11 33.21
C ILE A 408 21.87 7.99 33.37
N LEU A 409 21.30 6.94 32.80
CA LEU A 409 19.96 6.44 33.14
C LEU A 409 19.99 5.70 34.48
N ASN A 410 18.81 5.53 35.08
CA ASN A 410 18.62 4.77 36.31
C ASN A 410 19.16 3.32 36.24
N ASP A 411 19.20 2.71 35.05
CA ASP A 411 19.70 1.35 34.84
C ASP A 411 21.23 1.29 34.62
N GLY A 412 21.94 2.40 34.72
CA GLY A 412 23.40 2.49 34.51
C GLY A 412 23.84 2.79 33.08
N GLN A 413 22.95 2.82 32.07
CA GLN A 413 23.32 3.22 30.71
C GLN A 413 23.77 4.68 30.64
N VAL A 414 24.89 4.96 29.98
CA VAL A 414 25.48 6.32 29.94
C VAL A 414 24.87 7.14 28.80
N ILE A 415 24.19 8.24 29.15
CA ILE A 415 23.59 9.20 28.21
C ILE A 415 24.65 10.18 27.69
N ALA A 416 25.49 10.72 28.59
CA ALA A 416 26.46 11.76 28.24
C ALA A 416 27.83 11.54 28.90
N GLY A 417 28.85 11.35 28.08
CA GLY A 417 30.23 11.16 28.53
C GLY A 417 30.69 9.71 28.59
N ASN A 418 30.30 8.87 27.63
CA ASN A 418 30.77 7.48 27.48
C ASN A 418 32.30 7.34 27.64
N HIS A 419 33.09 8.16 26.93
CA HIS A 419 34.56 8.18 27.04
C HIS A 419 35.08 8.59 28.42
N ARG A 420 34.33 9.41 29.19
CA ARG A 420 34.67 9.75 30.57
C ARG A 420 34.45 8.56 31.49
N ILE A 421 33.28 7.94 31.46
CA ILE A 421 32.99 6.73 32.26
C ILE A 421 34.01 5.63 31.95
N GLN A 422 34.27 5.34 30.67
CA GLN A 422 35.26 4.32 30.29
C GLN A 422 36.69 4.68 30.76
N GLY A 423 37.06 5.96 30.80
CA GLY A 423 38.33 6.40 31.39
C GLY A 423 38.37 6.23 32.92
N MET A 424 37.26 6.51 33.60
CA MET A 424 37.10 6.43 35.06
C MET A 424 37.06 4.98 35.58
N LEU A 425 36.41 4.07 34.84
CA LEU A 425 36.42 2.62 35.12
C LEU A 425 37.82 2.01 34.98
N ASN A 426 38.67 2.59 34.13
CA ASN A 426 40.04 2.13 33.88
C ASN A 426 41.11 2.93 34.64
N PHE A 427 40.75 3.71 35.67
CA PHE A 427 41.68 4.59 36.38
C PHE A 427 42.94 3.87 36.89
N THR A 428 44.11 4.44 36.60
CA THR A 428 45.34 4.13 37.35
C THR A 428 45.18 4.56 38.82
N PRO A 429 45.92 3.97 39.78
CA PRO A 429 45.87 4.38 41.19
C PRO A 429 46.14 5.88 41.41
N LYS A 430 47.00 6.48 40.58
CA LYS A 430 47.26 7.93 40.55
C LYS A 430 45.99 8.71 40.18
N SER A 431 45.35 8.37 39.06
CA SER A 431 44.10 9.02 38.62
C SER A 431 42.97 8.82 39.61
N ARG A 432 42.82 7.61 40.18
CA ARG A 432 41.81 7.28 41.19
C ARG A 432 41.96 8.15 42.44
N TYR A 433 43.17 8.25 43.00
CA TYR A 433 43.47 9.14 44.12
C TYR A 433 43.20 10.62 43.79
N THR A 434 43.57 11.08 42.59
CA THR A 434 43.28 12.45 42.13
C THR A 434 41.77 12.72 42.01
N TYR A 435 40.99 11.74 41.56
CA TYR A 435 39.53 11.82 41.50
C TYR A 435 38.89 11.84 42.89
N GLU A 436 39.23 10.88 43.77
CA GLU A 436 38.68 10.79 45.14
C GLU A 436 38.98 12.05 45.96
N LYS A 437 40.21 12.56 45.86
CA LYS A 437 40.61 13.82 46.47
C LYS A 437 39.74 14.98 45.97
N ALA A 438 39.54 15.10 44.66
CA ALA A 438 38.74 16.16 44.08
C ALA A 438 37.25 16.07 44.45
N ILE A 439 36.67 14.86 44.54
CA ILE A 439 35.29 14.67 45.02
C ILE A 439 35.14 15.13 46.48
N LYS A 440 36.12 14.83 47.35
CA LYS A 440 36.12 15.30 48.74
C LYS A 440 36.31 16.82 48.85
N GLU A 441 37.13 17.42 47.99
CA GLU A 441 37.37 18.87 47.95
C GLU A 441 36.19 19.67 47.40
N TYR A 442 35.51 19.20 46.33
CA TYR A 442 34.42 19.92 45.67
C TYR A 442 33.01 19.60 46.20
N TYR A 443 32.74 18.35 46.59
CA TYR A 443 31.41 17.86 46.97
C TYR A 443 31.32 17.38 48.42
N HIS A 444 32.45 17.36 49.16
CA HIS A 444 32.54 16.91 50.55
C HIS A 444 32.06 15.47 50.79
N ILE A 445 32.12 14.64 49.75
CA ILE A 445 31.80 13.21 49.77
C ILE A 445 33.10 12.39 49.90
N GLU A 446 33.06 11.33 50.71
CA GLU A 446 34.05 10.25 50.65
C GLU A 446 33.47 9.05 49.89
N LEU A 447 34.17 8.58 48.87
CA LEU A 447 33.78 7.43 48.05
C LEU A 447 34.55 6.18 48.47
N LYS A 448 33.92 5.00 48.41
CA LYS A 448 34.64 3.72 48.49
C LYS A 448 35.40 3.45 47.17
N PRO A 449 36.44 2.59 47.16
CA PRO A 449 37.24 2.31 45.96
C PRO A 449 36.44 1.82 44.75
N ASP A 450 35.31 1.14 44.96
CA ASP A 450 34.41 0.65 43.90
C ASP A 450 33.28 1.63 43.52
N GLU A 451 33.26 2.85 44.09
CA GLU A 451 32.19 3.84 43.91
C GLU A 451 32.62 5.02 43.03
N LEU A 452 31.66 5.58 42.29
CA LEU A 452 31.80 6.79 41.46
C LEU A 452 30.60 7.71 41.68
N LEU A 453 30.85 9.02 41.73
CA LEU A 453 29.81 10.05 41.71
C LEU A 453 29.44 10.38 40.24
N VAL A 454 28.14 10.32 39.93
CA VAL A 454 27.55 10.57 38.60
C VAL A 454 26.32 11.47 38.73
N ARG A 455 25.71 11.85 37.60
CA ARG A 455 24.42 12.56 37.54
C ARG A 455 23.34 11.67 36.93
N ILE A 456 22.15 11.68 37.51
CA ILE A 456 20.97 10.92 37.06
C ILE A 456 19.81 11.91 36.86
N PRO A 457 19.00 11.80 35.79
CA PRO A 457 17.76 12.58 35.65
C PRO A 457 16.85 12.47 36.88
N ASN A 458 16.26 13.60 37.30
CA ASN A 458 15.39 13.63 38.50
C ASN A 458 14.01 12.94 38.31
N LYS A 459 13.76 12.40 37.12
CA LYS A 459 12.57 11.70 36.65
C LYS A 459 13.00 10.68 35.60
N HIS A 460 12.29 9.55 35.49
CA HIS A 460 12.44 8.67 34.34
C HIS A 460 12.07 9.43 33.07
N LEU A 461 12.99 9.41 32.10
CA LEU A 461 12.84 10.08 30.82
C LEU A 461 12.25 9.13 29.78
N ASN A 462 11.47 9.66 28.84
CA ASN A 462 11.01 8.88 27.68
C ASN A 462 12.08 8.82 26.58
N ASN A 463 11.96 7.87 25.65
CA ASN A 463 12.97 7.64 24.60
C ASN A 463 13.35 8.90 23.80
N THR A 464 12.42 9.82 23.55
CA THR A 464 12.69 11.09 22.85
C THR A 464 13.59 12.00 23.68
N GLU A 465 13.30 12.16 24.97
CA GLU A 465 14.13 12.95 25.91
C GLU A 465 15.54 12.37 26.06
N ILE A 466 15.65 11.04 26.22
CA ILE A 466 16.95 10.35 26.39
C ILE A 466 17.80 10.49 25.13
N ASN A 467 17.23 10.21 23.96
CA ASN A 467 17.95 10.30 22.69
C ASN A 467 18.37 11.75 22.37
N ASN A 468 17.53 12.75 22.69
CA ASN A 468 17.87 14.16 22.45
C ASN A 468 18.94 14.67 23.43
N LEU A 469 18.94 14.23 24.69
CA LEU A 469 20.07 14.43 25.60
C LEU A 469 21.35 13.77 25.09
N ALA A 470 21.27 12.54 24.59
CA ALA A 470 22.43 11.83 24.03
C ALA A 470 22.99 12.56 22.79
N ALA A 471 22.12 13.03 21.88
CA ALA A 471 22.49 13.77 20.68
C ALA A 471 23.17 15.10 21.02
N SER A 472 22.50 15.97 21.81
CA SER A 472 23.03 17.28 22.17
C SER A 472 24.24 17.22 23.11
N SER A 473 24.53 16.08 23.76
CA SER A 473 25.81 15.89 24.47
C SER A 473 27.04 15.96 23.56
N ASN A 474 26.84 15.93 22.24
CA ASN A 474 27.87 16.10 21.22
C ASN A 474 27.88 17.50 20.57
N GLN A 475 27.00 18.42 20.98
CA GLN A 475 26.87 19.74 20.36
C GLN A 475 28.18 20.55 20.48
N GLY A 476 28.69 21.05 19.35
CA GLY A 476 29.99 21.73 19.26
C GLY A 476 31.20 20.80 19.36
N ARG A 477 31.00 19.47 19.33
CA ARG A 477 32.04 18.43 19.45
C ARG A 477 31.87 17.33 18.41
N PHE A 478 31.62 17.77 17.19
CA PHE A 478 31.34 16.94 16.03
C PHE A 478 32.64 16.37 15.47
N ASN A 479 32.72 15.05 15.34
CA ASN A 479 33.82 14.39 14.63
C ASN A 479 33.55 14.34 13.12
N SER A 480 32.28 14.53 12.72
CA SER A 480 31.79 14.44 11.35
C SER A 480 30.58 15.34 11.11
N GLU A 481 30.27 15.61 9.84
CA GLU A 481 29.09 16.39 9.44
C GLU A 481 27.76 15.73 9.84
N SER A 482 27.75 14.39 9.99
CA SER A 482 26.61 13.63 10.50
C SER A 482 26.31 13.95 11.96
N ASP A 483 27.33 13.98 12.83
CA ASP A 483 27.14 14.33 14.25
C ASP A 483 26.56 15.75 14.39
N HIS A 484 27.03 16.66 13.53
CA HIS A 484 26.54 18.03 13.46
C HIS A 484 25.07 18.08 13.03
N ALA A 485 24.71 17.41 11.93
CA ALA A 485 23.35 17.36 11.42
C ALA A 485 22.36 16.68 12.40
N ILE A 486 22.80 15.66 13.15
CA ILE A 486 22.02 15.02 14.22
C ILE A 486 21.73 16.02 15.34
N ALA A 487 22.78 16.62 15.94
CA ALA A 487 22.60 17.52 17.08
C ALA A 487 21.79 18.78 16.73
N VAL A 488 21.98 19.31 15.52
CA VAL A 488 21.19 20.43 14.97
C VAL A 488 19.72 20.03 14.79
N LEU A 489 19.44 18.86 14.22
CA LEU A 489 18.06 18.37 14.06
C LEU A 489 17.36 18.14 15.41
N SER A 490 18.05 17.52 16.38
CA SER A 490 17.52 17.33 17.74
C SER A 490 17.26 18.66 18.45
N HIS A 491 18.14 19.66 18.32
CA HIS A 491 17.95 20.97 18.95
C HIS A 491 16.68 21.68 18.44
N TYR A 492 16.39 21.60 17.14
CA TYR A 492 15.22 22.24 16.51
C TYR A 492 13.97 21.34 16.41
N GLU A 493 14.00 20.08 16.86
CA GLU A 493 12.93 19.08 16.68
C GLU A 493 11.54 19.63 17.06
N ALA A 494 11.41 20.20 18.26
CA ALA A 494 10.14 20.74 18.76
C ALA A 494 9.60 21.88 17.87
N LYS A 495 10.49 22.70 17.31
CA LYS A 495 10.15 23.82 16.44
C LYS A 495 9.81 23.40 15.02
N LEU A 496 10.42 22.34 14.51
CA LEU A 496 10.10 21.75 13.21
C LEU A 496 8.72 21.08 13.22
N LYS A 497 8.32 20.47 14.34
CA LYS A 497 6.97 19.92 14.53
C LYS A 497 5.88 21.00 14.67
N GLU A 498 6.24 22.22 15.07
CA GLU A 498 5.34 23.40 15.06
C GLU A 498 5.20 24.04 13.65
N LEU A 499 5.99 23.60 12.65
CA LEU A 499 6.15 24.30 11.36
C LEU A 499 5.23 23.73 10.25
N ASP A 500 3.93 24.02 10.35
CA ASP A 500 2.92 23.66 9.34
C ASP A 500 2.49 24.85 8.45
N GLN A 501 3.40 25.82 8.24
CA GLN A 501 3.09 27.07 7.52
C GLN A 501 4.02 27.29 6.33
N LYS A 502 3.41 27.61 5.17
CA LYS A 502 4.12 27.98 3.94
C LYS A 502 4.99 29.23 4.16
N LEU A 503 6.28 29.08 3.88
CA LEU A 503 7.34 30.06 4.11
C LEU A 503 7.51 30.95 2.88
N ASP A 504 6.55 31.82 2.62
CA ASP A 504 6.59 32.72 1.46
C ASP A 504 7.72 33.75 1.54
N ALA A 505 8.45 33.90 0.42
CA ALA A 505 9.63 34.76 0.33
C ALA A 505 9.91 35.21 -1.10
N ASP A 506 10.30 36.47 -1.28
CA ASP A 506 10.68 37.01 -2.59
C ASP A 506 12.06 36.59 -3.07
N SER A 507 12.95 36.21 -2.16
CA SER A 507 14.33 35.81 -2.45
C SER A 507 14.86 34.77 -1.49
N ILE A 508 15.85 34.00 -1.93
CA ILE A 508 16.57 33.00 -1.13
C ILE A 508 17.17 33.55 0.18
N TYR A 509 17.59 34.82 0.17
CA TYR A 509 18.11 35.51 1.36
C TYR A 509 17.01 35.85 2.37
N SER A 510 15.80 36.15 1.91
CA SER A 510 14.63 36.31 2.81
C SER A 510 14.18 34.95 3.34
N LEU A 511 14.04 33.95 2.45
CA LEU A 511 13.54 32.61 2.77
C LEU A 511 14.30 31.96 3.93
N LYS A 512 15.63 31.88 3.84
CA LYS A 512 16.43 31.24 4.90
C LYS A 512 16.40 31.98 6.22
N ASN A 513 16.22 33.30 6.19
CA ASN A 513 16.01 34.12 7.39
C ASN A 513 14.59 33.94 7.97
N ILE A 514 13.59 33.63 7.15
CA ILE A 514 12.23 33.27 7.57
C ILE A 514 12.22 31.87 8.21
N VAL A 515 12.92 30.89 7.63
CA VAL A 515 13.16 29.57 8.26
C VAL A 515 13.78 29.75 9.64
N ALA A 516 14.89 30.51 9.72
CA ALA A 516 15.59 30.74 10.97
C ALA A 516 14.74 31.46 12.03
N LYS A 517 13.95 32.47 11.63
CA LYS A 517 13.04 33.19 12.55
C LYS A 517 11.91 32.31 13.09
N ASN A 518 11.34 31.42 12.28
CA ASN A 518 10.27 30.53 12.74
C ASN A 518 10.80 29.41 13.64
N LEU A 519 12.00 28.90 13.35
CA LEU A 519 12.66 27.87 14.15
C LEU A 519 13.39 28.41 15.39
N ASN A 520 13.52 29.73 15.58
CA ASN A 520 14.13 30.28 16.78
C ASN A 520 13.25 30.05 18.03
N PHE A 521 13.89 29.77 19.15
CA PHE A 521 13.20 29.53 20.43
C PHE A 521 12.83 30.83 21.15
N ASP A 522 13.65 31.88 20.98
CA ASP A 522 13.47 33.21 21.57
C ASP A 522 13.52 34.31 20.48
N LYS A 523 12.96 35.49 20.77
CA LYS A 523 12.94 36.66 19.89
C LYS A 523 14.07 37.66 20.16
N ALA A 524 14.78 37.56 21.30
CA ALA A 524 15.90 38.44 21.63
C ALA A 524 17.27 37.89 21.17
N THR A 525 17.41 36.57 21.05
CA THR A 525 18.57 35.91 20.43
C THR A 525 18.58 36.05 18.90
N HIS A 526 19.77 36.12 18.31
CA HIS A 526 19.91 36.19 16.85
C HIS A 526 19.74 34.79 16.23
N PRO A 527 18.83 34.56 15.27
CA PRO A 527 18.59 33.22 14.71
C PRO A 527 19.83 32.64 14.01
N ASN A 528 20.19 31.40 14.32
CA ASN A 528 21.24 30.71 13.57
C ASN A 528 20.71 30.22 12.22
N VAL A 529 21.02 30.98 11.17
CA VAL A 529 20.52 30.76 9.81
C VAL A 529 21.04 29.46 9.20
N GLY A 530 22.29 29.07 9.47
CA GLY A 530 22.87 27.84 8.91
C GLY A 530 22.16 26.61 9.47
N ASP A 531 22.19 26.48 10.80
CA ASP A 531 21.71 25.29 11.50
C ASP A 531 20.19 25.14 11.38
N SER A 532 19.42 26.23 11.47
CA SER A 532 17.95 26.17 11.29
C SER A 532 17.56 25.62 9.92
N ASN A 533 18.27 26.03 8.86
CA ASN A 533 18.00 25.56 7.50
C ASN A 533 18.53 24.14 7.26
N LEU A 534 19.67 23.77 7.86
CA LEU A 534 20.16 22.38 7.84
C LEU A 534 19.17 21.45 8.55
N ALA A 535 18.62 21.86 9.70
CA ALA A 535 17.61 21.13 10.43
C ALA A 535 16.33 20.93 9.59
N LEU A 536 15.83 22.00 8.95
CA LEU A 536 14.66 21.90 8.06
C LEU A 536 14.92 21.00 6.84
N LEU A 537 16.10 21.08 6.21
CA LEU A 537 16.47 20.19 5.10
C LEU A 537 16.49 18.73 5.55
N MET A 538 17.12 18.47 6.71
CA MET A 538 17.23 17.15 7.31
C MET A 538 15.90 16.57 7.80
N PHE A 539 14.96 17.42 8.20
CA PHE A 539 13.61 17.05 8.61
C PHE A 539 12.74 16.62 7.42
N ASN A 540 12.84 17.32 6.28
CA ASN A 540 12.09 17.01 5.05
C ASN A 540 12.69 15.83 4.24
N MET A 541 13.81 15.25 4.66
CA MET A 541 14.47 14.12 3.98
C MET A 541 14.01 12.76 4.53
N PRO A 542 13.94 11.72 3.67
CA PRO A 542 13.61 10.38 4.11
C PRO A 542 14.83 9.76 4.81
N ARG A 543 14.60 9.02 5.89
CA ARG A 543 15.64 8.29 6.62
C ARG A 543 15.62 6.81 6.22
N THR A 544 16.72 6.33 5.64
CA THR A 544 16.98 4.90 5.45
C THR A 544 18.36 4.56 6.01
N LYS A 545 18.69 3.27 6.18
CA LYS A 545 19.96 2.80 6.77
C LYS A 545 21.25 3.17 5.99
N THR A 546 21.13 3.90 4.88
CA THR A 546 22.26 4.36 4.05
C THR A 546 22.07 5.77 3.48
N GLN A 547 20.97 6.47 3.82
CA GLN A 547 20.54 7.70 3.17
C GLN A 547 19.93 8.69 4.16
N GLY A 548 20.30 9.98 4.03
CA GLY A 548 19.94 11.05 4.95
C GLY A 548 21.15 11.71 5.59
N ILE A 549 21.52 11.26 6.80
CA ILE A 549 22.63 11.83 7.60
C ILE A 549 24.00 11.36 7.08
N GLU A 550 24.22 10.04 7.01
CA GLU A 550 25.51 9.44 6.57
C GLU A 550 25.94 9.88 5.18
N LEU A 551 24.97 10.29 4.35
CA LEU A 551 25.18 10.88 3.03
C LEU A 551 26.12 12.10 3.07
N LEU A 552 26.03 12.93 4.11
CA LEU A 552 26.91 14.08 4.31
C LEU A 552 28.35 13.63 4.58
N ASN A 553 28.55 12.63 5.45
CA ASN A 553 29.88 12.07 5.73
C ASN A 553 30.50 11.41 4.49
N ARG A 554 29.70 10.64 3.73
CA ARG A 554 30.16 10.04 2.47
C ARG A 554 30.62 11.13 1.51
N TRP A 555 29.80 12.17 1.26
CA TRP A 555 30.18 13.22 0.31
C TRP A 555 31.30 14.13 0.81
N GLN A 556 31.40 14.42 2.11
CA GLN A 556 32.53 15.14 2.69
C GLN A 556 33.85 14.38 2.47
N LYS A 557 33.86 13.07 2.73
CA LYS A 557 35.01 12.20 2.48
C LYS A 557 35.32 12.06 0.99
N GLU A 558 34.29 11.94 0.16
CA GLU A 558 34.43 11.82 -1.29
C GLU A 558 34.92 13.10 -2.00
N PHE A 559 34.73 14.26 -1.37
CA PHE A 559 35.21 15.57 -1.80
C PHE A 559 36.33 16.12 -0.89
N SER A 560 37.07 15.27 -0.17
CA SER A 560 38.18 15.69 0.73
C SER A 560 39.20 16.61 0.05
N ASN A 561 39.37 16.46 -1.26
CA ASN A 561 40.34 17.19 -2.07
C ASN A 561 39.72 18.44 -2.76
N ASP A 562 38.40 18.61 -2.70
CA ASP A 562 37.68 19.80 -3.16
C ASP A 562 36.49 20.12 -2.23
N ILE A 563 36.86 20.51 -1.01
CA ILE A 563 35.93 20.95 0.04
C ILE A 563 35.11 22.17 -0.43
N LYS A 564 35.62 22.97 -1.38
CA LYS A 564 34.90 24.14 -1.92
C LYS A 564 33.68 23.70 -2.73
N SER A 565 33.81 22.70 -3.60
CA SER A 565 32.66 22.14 -4.31
C SER A 565 31.68 21.44 -3.36
N TYR A 566 32.17 20.71 -2.35
CA TYR A 566 31.30 20.12 -1.32
C TYR A 566 30.44 21.18 -0.62
N GLU A 567 31.06 22.23 -0.06
CA GLU A 567 30.35 23.30 0.62
C GLU A 567 29.40 24.07 -0.31
N LYS A 568 29.80 24.30 -1.58
CA LYS A 568 28.96 24.97 -2.58
C LYS A 568 27.64 24.21 -2.82
N VAL A 569 27.71 22.88 -2.92
CA VAL A 569 26.53 22.02 -3.13
C VAL A 569 25.72 21.85 -1.84
N LYS A 570 26.39 21.62 -0.70
CA LYS A 570 25.75 21.54 0.62
C LYS A 570 24.92 22.79 0.90
N LYS A 571 25.52 23.97 0.71
CA LYS A 571 24.87 25.28 0.85
C LYS A 571 23.74 25.52 -0.16
N MET A 572 23.84 25.01 -1.39
CA MET A 572 22.75 25.10 -2.39
C MET A 572 21.47 24.44 -1.88
N PHE A 573 21.58 23.21 -1.34
CA PHE A 573 20.45 22.49 -0.76
C PHE A 573 19.99 23.12 0.57
N VAL A 574 20.92 23.45 1.47
CA VAL A 574 20.60 24.02 2.79
C VAL A 574 19.89 25.36 2.67
N ASP A 575 20.40 26.33 1.90
CA ASP A 575 19.69 27.62 1.72
C ASP A 575 18.26 27.41 1.16
N ASN A 576 18.04 26.36 0.35
CA ASN A 576 16.75 26.01 -0.24
C ASN A 576 15.87 25.08 0.63
N ALA A 577 16.20 24.83 1.89
CA ALA A 577 15.39 24.01 2.79
C ALA A 577 13.91 24.46 2.83
N GLY A 578 13.68 25.77 2.91
CA GLY A 578 12.34 26.36 2.84
C GLY A 578 11.66 26.18 1.48
N SER A 579 12.41 26.09 0.38
CA SER A 579 11.87 25.86 -0.97
C SER A 579 11.34 24.43 -1.10
N PHE A 580 12.10 23.45 -0.61
CA PHE A 580 11.66 22.05 -0.58
C PHE A 580 10.47 21.84 0.36
N HIS A 581 10.52 22.41 1.57
CA HIS A 581 9.40 22.37 2.51
C HIS A 581 8.13 23.01 1.90
N ASN A 582 8.25 24.19 1.29
CA ASN A 582 7.13 24.85 0.62
C ASN A 582 6.49 23.96 -0.46
N LEU A 583 7.28 23.25 -1.27
CA LEU A 583 6.75 22.35 -2.31
C LEU A 583 6.13 21.08 -1.75
N ILE A 584 6.67 20.52 -0.67
CA ILE A 584 6.09 19.36 0.03
C ILE A 584 4.73 19.70 0.67
N HIS A 585 4.50 20.96 1.03
CA HIS A 585 3.26 21.46 1.64
C HIS A 585 2.43 22.40 0.70
N ASP A 586 2.75 22.52 -0.60
CA ASP A 586 2.00 23.39 -1.52
C ASP A 586 0.70 22.69 -1.97
N MET A 587 -0.43 23.13 -1.43
CA MET A 587 -1.77 22.65 -1.79
C MET A 587 -2.13 22.83 -3.28
N ASN A 588 -1.36 23.59 -4.06
CA ASN A 588 -1.49 23.65 -5.53
C ASN A 588 -0.88 22.43 -6.24
N PHE A 589 0.00 21.67 -5.59
CA PHE A 589 0.80 20.57 -6.15
C PHE A 589 0.71 19.29 -5.28
N PRO A 590 -0.49 18.83 -4.89
CA PRO A 590 -0.68 17.82 -3.83
C PRO A 590 -0.09 16.44 -4.13
N ASN A 591 0.24 16.14 -5.40
CA ASN A 591 0.81 14.88 -5.85
C ASN A 591 2.35 14.93 -6.04
N VAL A 592 3.00 16.08 -5.82
CA VAL A 592 4.45 16.26 -5.97
C VAL A 592 5.18 15.85 -4.68
N SER A 593 5.20 14.54 -4.39
CA SER A 593 5.75 13.97 -3.15
C SER A 593 7.30 13.96 -3.09
N LEU A 594 7.92 15.15 -3.17
CA LEU A 594 9.38 15.33 -3.22
C LEU A 594 10.14 14.78 -2.02
N ASN A 595 9.51 14.72 -0.85
CA ASN A 595 10.06 14.16 0.39
C ASN A 595 10.64 12.74 0.20
N ALA A 596 9.95 11.84 -0.50
CA ALA A 596 10.42 10.46 -0.73
C ALA A 596 11.70 10.39 -1.59
N TYR A 597 11.94 11.41 -2.41
CA TYR A 597 13.06 11.46 -3.35
C TYR A 597 14.24 12.31 -2.85
N LEU A 598 14.03 13.22 -1.89
CA LEU A 598 14.96 14.32 -1.60
C LEU A 598 16.40 13.87 -1.26
N SER A 599 16.58 12.78 -0.49
CA SER A 599 17.92 12.24 -0.21
C SER A 599 18.57 11.56 -1.43
N ASN A 600 17.78 10.91 -2.30
CA ASN A 600 18.29 10.32 -3.53
C ASN A 600 18.67 11.40 -4.56
N ILE A 601 17.84 12.45 -4.67
CA ILE A 601 18.12 13.64 -5.49
C ILE A 601 19.44 14.30 -5.06
N MET A 602 19.65 14.49 -3.75
CA MET A 602 20.90 15.04 -3.22
C MET A 602 22.10 14.14 -3.55
N ASP A 603 22.00 12.84 -3.29
CA ASP A 603 23.07 11.87 -3.59
C ASP A 603 23.46 11.85 -5.07
N ARG A 604 22.46 11.73 -5.96
CA ARG A 604 22.65 11.76 -7.40
C ARG A 604 23.18 13.13 -7.86
N SER A 605 22.83 14.24 -7.19
CA SER A 605 23.37 15.57 -7.50
C SER A 605 24.87 15.71 -7.18
N PHE A 606 25.35 15.16 -6.05
CA PHE A 606 26.78 15.15 -5.75
C PHE A 606 27.56 14.21 -6.69
N ALA A 607 27.04 13.01 -6.95
CA ALA A 607 27.64 12.07 -7.91
C ALA A 607 27.78 12.68 -9.31
N ASN A 608 26.76 13.43 -9.76
CA ASN A 608 26.77 14.16 -11.03
C ASN A 608 27.93 15.17 -11.14
N LEU A 609 28.26 15.84 -10.03
CA LEU A 609 29.28 16.89 -9.99
C LEU A 609 30.70 16.33 -9.82
N LYS A 610 30.82 15.15 -9.19
CA LYS A 610 32.10 14.45 -9.06
C LYS A 610 32.49 13.68 -10.33
N ASN A 611 31.53 13.02 -10.97
CA ASN A 611 31.81 12.06 -12.05
C ASN A 611 31.81 12.70 -13.45
N TYR A 612 31.20 13.87 -13.64
CA TYR A 612 31.09 14.53 -14.94
C TYR A 612 31.51 16.00 -14.83
N GLN A 613 32.44 16.42 -15.68
CA GLN A 613 32.99 17.77 -15.68
C GLN A 613 31.92 18.79 -16.12
N THR A 614 31.08 18.43 -17.09
CA THR A 614 29.96 19.26 -17.56
C THR A 614 28.59 18.61 -17.38
N THR A 615 27.57 19.46 -17.27
CA THR A 615 26.15 19.03 -17.33
C THR A 615 25.85 18.28 -18.65
N SER A 616 26.54 18.63 -19.74
CA SER A 616 26.33 18.02 -21.05
C SER A 616 26.82 16.57 -21.12
N GLU A 617 27.98 16.26 -20.52
CA GLU A 617 28.47 14.88 -20.38
C GLU A 617 27.49 14.04 -19.55
N SER A 618 27.08 14.55 -18.38
CA SER A 618 26.13 13.87 -17.50
C SER A 618 24.82 13.54 -18.22
N LEU A 619 24.18 14.54 -18.84
CA LEU A 619 22.88 14.32 -19.48
C LEU A 619 23.02 13.39 -20.69
N LYS A 620 24.16 13.41 -21.39
CA LYS A 620 24.48 12.47 -22.46
C LYS A 620 24.62 11.04 -21.94
N ASP A 621 25.42 10.82 -20.90
CA ASP A 621 25.64 9.48 -20.32
C ASP A 621 24.33 8.90 -19.75
N LEU A 622 23.55 9.73 -19.05
CA LEU A 622 22.21 9.38 -18.58
C LEU A 622 21.26 9.04 -19.74
N SER A 623 21.26 9.84 -20.82
CA SER A 623 20.48 9.54 -22.03
C SER A 623 20.95 8.26 -22.73
N GLU A 624 22.25 7.92 -22.68
CA GLU A 624 22.77 6.67 -23.21
C GLU A 624 22.40 5.48 -22.32
N LYS A 625 22.34 5.65 -20.99
CA LYS A 625 21.86 4.62 -20.04
C LYS A 625 20.40 4.23 -20.35
N PHE A 626 19.50 5.21 -20.41
CA PHE A 626 18.08 5.00 -20.74
C PHE A 626 17.81 4.56 -22.20
N TYR A 627 18.82 4.58 -23.08
CA TYR A 627 18.69 4.17 -24.48
C TYR A 627 19.36 2.81 -24.79
N LYS A 628 20.36 2.40 -23.98
CA LYS A 628 21.08 1.12 -24.15
C LYS A 628 20.38 -0.05 -23.47
N THR A 629 19.73 0.17 -22.34
CA THR A 629 18.80 -0.81 -21.77
C THR A 629 17.53 -0.79 -22.61
N SER A 630 16.96 -1.95 -22.94
CA SER A 630 15.72 -1.95 -23.74
C SER A 630 14.58 -1.34 -22.93
N SER A 631 13.67 -0.62 -23.59
CA SER A 631 12.53 0.06 -22.96
C SER A 631 11.41 -0.87 -22.48
N LEU A 632 11.72 -2.16 -22.30
CA LEU A 632 10.91 -3.15 -21.57
C LEU A 632 11.64 -3.61 -20.29
N GLU A 633 12.95 -3.85 -20.36
CA GLU A 633 13.73 -4.43 -19.24
C GLU A 633 13.94 -3.46 -18.05
N MET A 634 13.81 -2.14 -18.26
CA MET A 634 13.96 -1.17 -17.17
C MET A 634 12.79 -1.16 -16.17
N PHE A 635 11.59 -1.57 -16.59
CA PHE A 635 10.35 -1.21 -15.91
C PHE A 635 9.69 -2.36 -15.12
N GLU A 636 10.25 -3.58 -15.16
CA GLU A 636 9.70 -4.75 -14.45
C GLU A 636 9.81 -4.70 -12.91
N LYS A 637 10.30 -3.60 -12.30
CA LYS A 637 10.55 -3.49 -10.85
C LYS A 637 10.20 -2.10 -10.29
N SER A 638 9.30 -2.04 -9.31
CA SER A 638 8.84 -0.82 -8.62
C SER A 638 9.97 0.06 -8.08
N ASP A 639 10.97 -0.59 -7.50
CA ASP A 639 12.03 0.08 -6.75
C ASP A 639 13.04 0.72 -7.71
N GLN A 640 13.17 0.17 -8.92
CA GLN A 640 14.01 0.71 -9.99
C GLN A 640 13.46 2.04 -10.51
N ALA A 641 12.15 2.13 -10.78
CA ALA A 641 11.51 3.36 -11.24
C ALA A 641 11.71 4.54 -10.27
N THR A 642 11.74 4.25 -8.97
CA THR A 642 11.99 5.23 -7.89
C THR A 642 13.45 5.70 -7.87
N SER A 643 14.41 4.82 -8.13
CA SER A 643 15.82 5.19 -8.35
C SER A 643 16.00 6.01 -9.62
N ASP A 644 15.36 5.61 -10.72
CA ASP A 644 15.58 6.19 -12.04
C ASP A 644 15.03 7.62 -12.15
N ILE A 645 13.84 7.89 -11.59
CA ILE A 645 13.32 9.27 -11.52
C ILE A 645 14.20 10.15 -10.62
N SER A 646 14.78 9.59 -9.55
CA SER A 646 15.75 10.28 -8.70
C SER A 646 17.06 10.61 -9.42
N GLU A 647 17.47 9.77 -10.37
CA GLU A 647 18.69 9.96 -11.16
C GLU A 647 18.53 11.05 -12.23
N ILE A 648 17.33 11.14 -12.83
CA ILE A 648 16.95 12.24 -13.72
C ILE A 648 16.80 13.55 -12.92
N LEU A 649 16.05 13.56 -11.81
CA LEU A 649 15.87 14.74 -10.96
C LEU A 649 17.20 15.24 -10.36
N GLY A 650 18.03 14.34 -9.82
CA GLY A 650 19.34 14.66 -9.29
C GLY A 650 20.27 15.24 -10.36
N SER A 651 20.24 14.71 -11.58
CA SER A 651 21.02 15.25 -12.71
C SER A 651 20.47 16.59 -13.22
N ALA A 652 19.16 16.78 -13.19
CA ALA A 652 18.53 18.06 -13.50
C ALA A 652 18.92 19.13 -12.45
N ILE A 653 18.92 18.79 -11.17
CA ILE A 653 19.24 19.73 -10.06
C ILE A 653 20.74 20.00 -9.95
N ALA A 654 21.61 19.01 -10.21
CA ALA A 654 23.07 19.18 -10.19
C ALA A 654 23.57 20.35 -11.03
N ARG A 655 22.89 20.69 -12.13
CA ARG A 655 23.30 21.81 -13.00
C ARG A 655 23.31 23.16 -12.28
N PHE A 656 22.46 23.36 -11.27
CA PHE A 656 22.39 24.62 -10.54
C PHE A 656 23.66 24.89 -9.72
N ALA A 657 24.34 23.83 -9.22
CA ALA A 657 25.63 23.95 -8.54
C ALA A 657 26.77 24.51 -9.44
N ARG A 658 26.62 24.43 -10.76
CA ARG A 658 27.59 24.95 -11.74
C ARG A 658 27.41 26.46 -12.03
N PHE A 659 26.39 27.13 -11.48
CA PHE A 659 26.21 28.60 -11.54
C PHE A 659 27.04 29.34 -10.46
N ASP A 660 27.18 30.66 -10.57
CA ASP A 660 27.91 31.50 -9.60
C ASP A 660 27.21 31.57 -8.22
N ASP A 661 25.89 31.76 -8.20
CA ASP A 661 25.03 31.61 -7.02
C ASP A 661 24.02 30.46 -7.23
N PRO A 662 24.40 29.22 -6.88
CA PRO A 662 23.52 28.06 -6.98
C PRO A 662 22.28 28.17 -6.11
N SER A 663 22.40 28.77 -4.92
CA SER A 663 21.31 28.87 -3.96
C SER A 663 20.18 29.70 -4.55
N LYS A 664 20.50 30.85 -5.17
CA LYS A 664 19.53 31.66 -5.92
C LYS A 664 19.06 30.97 -7.20
N ALA A 665 19.96 30.37 -7.99
CA ALA A 665 19.59 29.75 -9.26
C ALA A 665 18.60 28.58 -9.08
N LEU A 666 18.77 27.78 -8.02
CA LEU A 666 17.83 26.74 -7.63
C LEU A 666 16.53 27.33 -7.02
N PHE A 667 16.62 28.36 -6.19
CA PHE A 667 15.44 29.03 -5.62
C PHE A 667 14.47 29.52 -6.69
N GLU A 668 14.96 30.19 -7.73
CA GLU A 668 14.10 30.65 -8.84
C GLU A 668 13.44 29.48 -9.59
N ALA A 669 14.10 28.32 -9.70
CA ALA A 669 13.54 27.11 -10.29
C ALA A 669 12.57 26.35 -9.36
N LEU A 670 12.62 26.59 -8.04
CA LEU A 670 11.72 25.98 -7.05
C LEU A 670 10.57 26.91 -6.61
N LYS A 671 10.55 28.18 -7.05
CA LYS A 671 9.48 29.13 -6.72
C LYS A 671 8.16 28.71 -7.39
N SER A 672 7.10 28.53 -6.59
CA SER A 672 5.79 28.03 -7.03
C SER A 672 5.25 28.76 -8.27
N ASP A 673 5.42 30.08 -8.37
CA ASP A 673 4.99 30.87 -9.54
C ASP A 673 5.82 30.61 -10.80
N ASN A 674 7.13 30.40 -10.67
CA ASN A 674 8.03 30.08 -11.79
C ASN A 674 7.81 28.65 -12.29
N ILE A 675 7.43 27.72 -11.39
CA ILE A 675 6.95 26.37 -11.75
C ILE A 675 5.62 26.49 -12.50
N LYS A 676 4.63 27.18 -11.92
CA LYS A 676 3.31 27.44 -12.54
C LYS A 676 3.42 28.14 -13.90
N LYS A 677 4.42 29.00 -14.09
CA LYS A 677 4.72 29.63 -15.38
C LYS A 677 5.36 28.63 -16.35
N GLY A 678 6.46 27.99 -15.98
CA GLY A 678 7.17 27.09 -16.90
C GLY A 678 6.35 25.88 -17.33
N LEU A 679 5.50 25.34 -16.45
CA LEU A 679 4.54 24.29 -16.81
C LEU A 679 3.61 24.72 -17.97
N LYS A 680 3.26 26.02 -18.07
CA LYS A 680 2.51 26.58 -19.21
C LYS A 680 3.41 26.82 -20.41
N ASP A 681 4.55 27.50 -20.20
CA ASP A 681 5.50 27.88 -21.27
C ASP A 681 6.02 26.63 -22.03
N PHE A 682 6.20 25.50 -21.34
CA PHE A 682 6.61 24.20 -21.90
C PHE A 682 5.44 23.27 -22.27
N LYS A 683 4.18 23.74 -22.18
CA LYS A 683 2.95 23.01 -22.54
C LYS A 683 2.75 21.68 -21.81
N ILE A 684 3.07 21.68 -20.51
CA ILE A 684 2.83 20.57 -19.57
C ILE A 684 1.44 20.75 -18.91
N VAL A 685 1.04 22.00 -18.67
CA VAL A 685 -0.28 22.42 -18.19
C VAL A 685 -0.89 23.39 -19.21
N ASP A 686 -2.17 23.21 -19.54
CA ASP A 686 -2.95 24.25 -20.22
C ASP A 686 -3.81 25.01 -19.18
N VAL A 687 -3.94 26.32 -19.38
CA VAL A 687 -4.80 27.19 -18.54
C VAL A 687 -6.22 27.26 -19.12
N THR A 688 -6.33 27.05 -20.42
CA THR A 688 -7.58 26.97 -21.17
C THR A 688 -7.91 25.51 -21.41
N LYS A 689 -8.88 24.99 -20.65
CA LYS A 689 -9.49 23.67 -20.89
C LYS A 689 -10.40 23.75 -22.12
N ASP A 690 -9.80 23.97 -23.28
CA ASP A 690 -10.50 24.04 -24.55
C ASP A 690 -11.19 22.69 -24.84
N MET A 691 -12.42 22.73 -25.35
CA MET A 691 -13.31 21.57 -25.44
C MET A 691 -12.87 20.51 -26.47
N PHE A 692 -11.69 20.69 -27.07
CA PHE A 692 -11.16 19.91 -28.18
C PHE A 692 -9.81 19.23 -27.91
N ASN A 693 -9.22 19.40 -26.72
CA ASN A 693 -8.00 18.69 -26.31
C ASN A 693 -8.18 17.92 -24.99
N PRO A 694 -8.41 16.59 -25.04
CA PRO A 694 -8.70 15.78 -23.85
C PRO A 694 -7.47 15.50 -22.96
N ASP A 695 -6.25 15.75 -23.43
CA ASP A 695 -5.01 15.32 -22.78
C ASP A 695 -4.39 16.39 -21.83
N SER A 696 -5.14 17.46 -21.49
CA SER A 696 -4.65 18.59 -20.68
C SER A 696 -4.83 18.37 -19.16
N LYS A 697 -3.73 18.40 -18.40
CA LYS A 697 -3.72 18.35 -16.92
C LYS A 697 -3.97 19.71 -16.28
N GLU A 698 -4.65 19.74 -15.13
CA GLU A 698 -4.75 20.94 -14.28
C GLU A 698 -3.61 20.96 -13.23
N PHE A 699 -3.30 22.12 -12.63
CA PHE A 699 -2.18 22.24 -11.67
C PHE A 699 -2.22 21.26 -10.50
N LYS A 700 -3.42 20.96 -9.98
CA LYS A 700 -3.64 20.00 -8.88
C LYS A 700 -3.26 18.56 -9.27
N ASP A 701 -3.27 18.24 -10.57
CA ASP A 701 -3.06 16.90 -11.13
C ASP A 701 -1.58 16.67 -11.48
N ILE A 702 -0.72 17.68 -11.25
CA ILE A 702 0.72 17.62 -11.55
C ILE A 702 1.44 16.70 -10.57
N ASP A 703 2.19 15.76 -11.14
CA ASP A 703 2.91 14.71 -10.44
C ASP A 703 4.44 14.93 -10.46
N ILE A 704 5.18 13.98 -9.88
CA ILE A 704 6.66 14.03 -9.82
C ILE A 704 7.32 13.93 -11.21
N TYR A 705 6.68 13.30 -12.20
CA TYR A 705 7.19 13.19 -13.57
C TYR A 705 6.98 14.51 -14.33
N ASP A 706 5.82 15.15 -14.18
CA ASP A 706 5.56 16.50 -14.70
C ASP A 706 6.53 17.52 -14.10
N PHE A 707 6.78 17.45 -12.80
CA PHE A 707 7.78 18.28 -12.12
C PHE A 707 9.22 17.97 -12.60
N THR A 708 9.54 16.71 -12.88
CA THR A 708 10.84 16.32 -13.46
C THR A 708 11.02 16.88 -14.88
N HIS A 709 9.98 16.80 -15.70
CA HIS A 709 9.95 17.36 -17.05
C HIS A 709 10.10 18.89 -17.00
N TYR A 710 9.37 19.59 -16.11
CA TYR A 710 9.61 21.01 -15.85
C TYR A 710 11.06 21.29 -15.41
N LEU A 711 11.62 20.53 -14.47
CA LEU A 711 13.00 20.74 -14.01
C LEU A 711 14.03 20.43 -15.08
N LEU A 712 13.78 19.53 -16.04
CA LEU A 712 14.62 19.38 -17.23
C LEU A 712 14.55 20.62 -18.13
N MET A 713 13.40 21.29 -18.22
CA MET A 713 13.21 22.47 -19.08
C MET A 713 13.58 23.82 -18.41
N ALA A 714 13.58 23.91 -17.08
CA ALA A 714 13.69 25.19 -16.35
C ALA A 714 14.94 26.01 -16.73
N ASN A 715 14.77 27.31 -16.96
CA ASN A 715 15.80 28.24 -17.46
C ASN A 715 16.45 27.81 -18.79
N ARG A 716 15.68 27.14 -19.68
CA ARG A 716 16.02 26.89 -21.08
C ARG A 716 14.94 27.51 -21.98
N GLU A 717 15.29 27.88 -23.21
CA GLU A 717 14.31 28.37 -24.19
C GLU A 717 13.44 27.22 -24.71
N PRO A 718 12.14 27.42 -25.02
CA PRO A 718 11.23 26.38 -25.54
C PRO A 718 11.53 25.81 -26.94
N ASN A 719 12.78 25.86 -27.42
CA ASN A 719 13.20 25.41 -28.75
C ASN A 719 14.33 24.38 -28.67
N GLU A 720 13.97 23.09 -28.67
CA GLU A 720 14.90 22.00 -28.34
C GLU A 720 15.57 21.33 -29.56
N ASN A 721 16.57 21.99 -30.13
CA ASN A 721 17.53 21.33 -31.03
C ASN A 721 18.58 20.47 -30.28
N ASN A 722 18.20 19.88 -29.14
CA ASN A 722 19.07 19.04 -28.31
C ASN A 722 18.54 17.59 -28.23
N PRO A 723 19.10 16.63 -28.99
CA PRO A 723 18.59 15.26 -29.04
C PRO A 723 18.81 14.46 -27.75
N VAL A 724 19.78 14.85 -26.91
CA VAL A 724 20.02 14.22 -25.60
C VAL A 724 18.90 14.60 -24.63
N LEU A 725 18.55 15.89 -24.59
CA LEU A 725 17.52 16.41 -23.69
C LEU A 725 16.13 15.90 -24.08
N LYS A 726 15.81 15.92 -25.38
CA LYS A 726 14.57 15.36 -25.91
C LYS A 726 14.37 13.89 -25.51
N ARG A 727 15.41 13.05 -25.60
CA ARG A 727 15.34 11.63 -25.19
C ARG A 727 15.05 11.45 -23.69
N LEU A 728 15.63 12.29 -22.82
CA LEU A 728 15.34 12.25 -21.38
C LEU A 728 13.89 12.67 -21.10
N ILE A 729 13.36 13.65 -21.84
CA ILE A 729 11.96 14.07 -21.74
C ILE A 729 11.00 12.99 -22.26
N GLU A 730 11.36 12.28 -23.32
CA GLU A 730 10.62 11.11 -23.83
C GLU A 730 10.61 9.98 -22.78
N ALA A 731 11.77 9.65 -22.17
CA ALA A 731 11.86 8.67 -21.09
C ALA A 731 10.98 9.03 -19.87
N VAL A 732 11.00 10.28 -19.40
CA VAL A 732 10.12 10.74 -18.29
C VAL A 732 8.65 10.58 -18.65
N LYS A 733 8.25 10.89 -19.89
CA LYS A 733 6.87 10.72 -20.37
C LYS A 733 6.45 9.26 -20.49
N ASP A 734 7.36 8.37 -20.86
CA ASP A 734 7.05 6.93 -20.92
C ASP A 734 6.96 6.34 -19.50
N MET A 735 7.88 6.68 -18.60
CA MET A 735 7.78 6.36 -17.16
C MET A 735 6.45 6.85 -16.55
N GLN A 736 5.99 8.04 -16.93
CA GLN A 736 4.70 8.59 -16.49
C GLN A 736 3.51 7.81 -17.07
N LYS A 737 3.53 7.45 -18.37
CA LYS A 737 2.49 6.58 -18.96
C LYS A 737 2.45 5.22 -18.29
N GLU A 738 3.59 4.67 -17.87
CA GLU A 738 3.66 3.35 -17.23
C GLU A 738 3.28 3.40 -15.76
N SER A 739 3.62 4.47 -15.03
CA SER A 739 3.05 4.71 -13.71
C SER A 739 1.54 4.93 -13.80
N GLU A 740 1.04 5.65 -14.81
CA GLU A 740 -0.39 5.77 -15.08
C GLU A 740 -1.05 4.44 -15.51
N LYS A 741 -0.39 3.56 -16.28
CA LYS A 741 -0.90 2.21 -16.59
C LYS A 741 -0.96 1.37 -15.32
N GLY A 742 0.14 1.30 -14.56
CA GLY A 742 0.24 0.57 -13.30
C GLY A 742 -0.78 1.08 -12.28
N ILE A 743 -0.99 2.40 -12.20
CA ILE A 743 -2.06 3.01 -11.41
C ILE A 743 -3.43 2.69 -12.00
N LYS A 744 -3.66 2.69 -13.33
CA LYS A 744 -4.96 2.32 -13.92
C LYS A 744 -5.28 0.83 -13.78
N GLU A 745 -4.30 -0.06 -13.71
CA GLU A 745 -4.45 -1.50 -13.46
C GLU A 745 -4.58 -1.79 -11.96
N ALA A 746 -3.81 -1.10 -11.11
CA ALA A 746 -3.98 -1.07 -9.66
C ALA A 746 -5.31 -0.43 -9.25
N SER A 747 -5.82 0.56 -9.99
CA SER A 747 -7.13 1.19 -9.79
C SER A 747 -8.24 0.37 -10.42
N GLN A 748 -8.02 -0.42 -11.46
CA GLN A 748 -9.01 -1.40 -11.92
C GLN A 748 -9.08 -2.62 -11.00
N SER A 749 -8.00 -2.99 -10.31
CA SER A 749 -8.02 -4.04 -9.27
C SER A 749 -8.48 -3.50 -7.91
N ALA A 750 -8.17 -2.25 -7.56
CA ALA A 750 -8.75 -1.54 -6.42
C ALA A 750 -10.23 -1.27 -6.63
N GLU A 751 -10.67 -0.79 -7.81
CA GLU A 751 -12.09 -0.72 -8.14
C GLU A 751 -12.74 -2.10 -8.08
N LYS A 752 -12.13 -3.17 -8.58
CA LYS A 752 -12.68 -4.54 -8.44
C LYS A 752 -12.74 -5.03 -6.99
N SER A 753 -11.98 -4.46 -6.05
CA SER A 753 -12.00 -4.83 -4.63
C SER A 753 -12.81 -3.87 -3.74
N GLU A 754 -12.93 -2.58 -4.08
CA GLU A 754 -13.91 -1.67 -3.49
C GLU A 754 -15.33 -1.96 -4.00
N LYS A 755 -15.50 -2.27 -5.29
CA LYS A 755 -16.72 -2.89 -5.86
C LYS A 755 -16.84 -4.37 -5.45
N GLY A 756 -15.89 -4.92 -4.69
CA GLY A 756 -16.04 -6.17 -3.94
C GLY A 756 -16.64 -5.89 -2.56
N ILE A 757 -15.99 -5.02 -1.78
CA ILE A 757 -16.34 -4.74 -0.38
C ILE A 757 -17.66 -3.97 -0.23
N LYS A 758 -18.08 -3.16 -1.21
CA LYS A 758 -19.42 -2.53 -1.22
C LYS A 758 -20.54 -3.41 -1.79
N ALA A 759 -20.24 -4.55 -2.42
CA ALA A 759 -21.20 -5.26 -3.28
C ALA A 759 -22.11 -6.30 -2.59
N GLU A 760 -21.94 -6.59 -1.30
CA GLU A 760 -22.96 -7.36 -0.55
C GLU A 760 -24.13 -6.48 -0.07
N ALA A 761 -24.15 -5.20 -0.41
CA ALA A 761 -25.29 -4.31 -0.21
C ALA A 761 -25.64 -3.42 -1.43
N LEU A 762 -25.41 -3.89 -2.66
CA LEU A 762 -26.30 -3.75 -3.85
C LEU A 762 -25.59 -4.15 -5.15
N LYS A 763 -26.23 -5.02 -5.93
CA LYS A 763 -25.76 -5.48 -7.24
C LYS A 763 -25.83 -4.31 -8.24
N LYS A 764 -24.74 -4.01 -8.97
CA LYS A 764 -24.80 -3.08 -10.13
C LYS A 764 -25.42 -3.84 -11.30
N LEU A 765 -26.72 -3.65 -11.48
CA LEU A 765 -27.60 -4.43 -12.33
C LEU A 765 -27.52 -3.95 -13.78
N ASN A 766 -27.73 -4.86 -14.74
CA ASN A 766 -27.91 -4.46 -16.13
C ASN A 766 -29.23 -3.67 -16.29
N PHE A 767 -29.31 -2.76 -17.26
CA PHE A 767 -30.46 -1.86 -17.47
C PHE A 767 -31.80 -2.63 -17.53
N ASP A 768 -31.84 -3.79 -18.18
CA ASP A 768 -33.03 -4.64 -18.24
C ASP A 768 -33.34 -5.42 -16.94
N GLU A 769 -32.35 -5.69 -16.09
CA GLU A 769 -32.59 -6.20 -14.73
C GLU A 769 -33.17 -5.11 -13.82
N ILE A 770 -32.68 -3.86 -13.91
CA ILE A 770 -33.23 -2.73 -13.11
C ILE A 770 -34.67 -2.45 -13.52
N LYS A 771 -34.99 -2.44 -14.83
CA LYS A 771 -36.38 -2.34 -15.31
C LYS A 771 -37.28 -3.40 -14.69
N LYS A 772 -36.81 -4.65 -14.62
CA LYS A 772 -37.55 -5.75 -13.99
C LYS A 772 -37.82 -5.46 -12.51
N LEU A 773 -36.83 -5.00 -11.74
CA LEU A 773 -37.05 -4.60 -10.35
C LEU A 773 -38.00 -3.39 -10.21
N ILE A 774 -37.99 -2.44 -11.14
CA ILE A 774 -38.93 -1.31 -11.13
C ILE A 774 -40.36 -1.78 -11.42
N ASP A 775 -40.53 -2.73 -12.34
CA ASP A 775 -41.82 -3.32 -12.70
C ASP A 775 -42.35 -4.32 -11.65
N GLU A 776 -41.47 -4.92 -10.84
CA GLU A 776 -41.80 -5.80 -9.71
C GLU A 776 -41.93 -5.05 -8.36
N SER A 777 -41.52 -3.78 -8.27
CA SER A 777 -41.56 -2.99 -7.02
C SER A 777 -43.00 -2.57 -6.65
N PRO A 778 -43.47 -2.86 -5.42
CA PRO A 778 -44.80 -2.45 -4.99
C PRO A 778 -44.86 -0.95 -4.74
N ASN A 779 -45.86 -0.25 -5.30
CA ASN A 779 -46.00 1.21 -5.19
C ASN A 779 -46.27 1.73 -3.75
N ASN A 780 -46.48 0.87 -2.77
CA ASN A 780 -46.62 1.21 -1.35
C ASN A 780 -46.21 0.05 -0.45
N GLY A 781 -45.48 0.31 0.64
CA GLY A 781 -45.24 -0.65 1.71
C GLY A 781 -43.83 -0.59 2.28
N LYS A 782 -43.54 -1.51 3.22
CA LYS A 782 -42.17 -1.80 3.68
C LYS A 782 -41.34 -2.45 2.55
N ASP A 783 -42.02 -3.14 1.63
CA ASP A 783 -41.45 -4.02 0.60
C ASP A 783 -41.08 -3.29 -0.71
N ILE A 784 -41.09 -1.95 -0.73
CA ILE A 784 -40.60 -1.14 -1.87
C ILE A 784 -39.13 -1.51 -2.14
N ILE A 785 -38.83 -1.89 -3.39
CA ILE A 785 -37.50 -2.34 -3.77
C ILE A 785 -36.54 -1.15 -3.78
N VAL A 786 -35.37 -1.32 -3.15
CA VAL A 786 -34.25 -0.38 -3.18
C VAL A 786 -33.35 -0.75 -4.35
N ILE A 787 -33.20 0.13 -5.35
CA ILE A 787 -32.41 -0.16 -6.56
C ILE A 787 -30.93 0.21 -6.42
N GLY A 788 -30.56 1.12 -5.51
CA GLY A 788 -29.20 1.65 -5.36
C GLY A 788 -28.97 2.97 -6.08
N ASP A 789 -28.31 3.90 -5.40
CA ASP A 789 -27.90 5.22 -5.92
C ASP A 789 -27.08 5.08 -7.22
N ASP A 790 -26.11 4.15 -7.19
CA ASP A 790 -25.28 3.72 -8.33
C ASP A 790 -26.06 3.24 -9.58
N ASN A 791 -27.34 2.86 -9.41
CA ASN A 791 -28.22 2.34 -10.46
C ASN A 791 -29.28 3.37 -10.93
N LEU A 792 -29.34 4.57 -10.34
CA LEU A 792 -30.27 5.64 -10.73
C LEU A 792 -29.76 6.43 -11.96
N THR A 793 -29.57 5.74 -13.10
CA THR A 793 -29.09 6.40 -14.32
C THR A 793 -30.16 7.30 -14.95
N PRO A 794 -29.83 8.25 -15.85
CA PRO A 794 -30.81 9.12 -16.50
C PRO A 794 -31.91 8.34 -17.25
N GLU A 795 -31.55 7.20 -17.86
CA GLU A 795 -32.45 6.28 -18.55
C GLU A 795 -33.37 5.54 -17.57
N ILE A 796 -32.91 5.28 -16.35
CA ILE A 796 -33.71 4.70 -15.27
C ILE A 796 -34.67 5.72 -14.65
N VAL A 797 -34.25 6.97 -14.43
CA VAL A 797 -35.16 8.06 -14.06
C VAL A 797 -36.25 8.23 -15.11
N GLU A 798 -35.88 8.18 -16.40
CA GLU A 798 -36.86 8.22 -17.49
C GLU A 798 -37.79 6.99 -17.48
N TYR A 799 -37.30 5.79 -17.15
CA TYR A 799 -38.12 4.58 -17.04
C TYR A 799 -39.13 4.67 -15.89
N ILE A 800 -38.69 5.07 -14.70
CA ILE A 800 -39.54 5.28 -13.51
C ILE A 800 -40.66 6.28 -13.84
N HIS A 801 -40.30 7.38 -14.51
CA HIS A 801 -41.25 8.40 -14.96
C HIS A 801 -42.28 7.83 -15.96
N LYS A 802 -41.83 7.15 -17.03
CA LYS A 802 -42.70 6.57 -18.07
C LYS A 802 -43.56 5.39 -17.59
N LYS A 803 -43.14 4.66 -16.56
CA LYS A 803 -43.90 3.55 -15.95
C LYS A 803 -44.81 3.97 -14.79
N HIS A 804 -44.78 5.25 -14.39
CA HIS A 804 -45.47 5.76 -13.20
C HIS A 804 -45.09 5.01 -11.89
N ALA A 805 -43.82 4.61 -11.76
CA ALA A 805 -43.36 3.76 -10.67
C ALA A 805 -42.92 4.55 -9.42
N LYS A 806 -42.75 3.81 -8.31
CA LYS A 806 -42.12 4.26 -7.06
C LYS A 806 -41.06 3.25 -6.64
N VAL A 807 -39.83 3.71 -6.39
CA VAL A 807 -38.71 2.86 -5.94
C VAL A 807 -37.89 3.55 -4.86
N GLY A 808 -37.20 2.74 -4.04
CA GLY A 808 -36.17 3.21 -3.13
C GLY A 808 -34.84 3.39 -3.85
N ILE A 809 -34.11 4.44 -3.50
CA ILE A 809 -32.75 4.67 -4.01
C ILE A 809 -31.73 4.04 -3.08
N GLU A 810 -31.85 4.31 -1.78
CA GLU A 810 -30.95 3.78 -0.74
C GLU A 810 -31.68 3.65 0.59
N ARG A 811 -31.06 2.95 1.56
CA ARG A 811 -31.45 3.05 2.97
C ARG A 811 -30.80 4.31 3.57
N LEU A 812 -31.49 4.97 4.49
CA LEU A 812 -30.95 6.12 5.21
C LEU A 812 -29.91 5.65 6.25
N ASP A 813 -28.93 6.49 6.57
CA ASP A 813 -27.89 6.17 7.55
C ASP A 813 -28.35 6.38 9.01
N GLU A 814 -27.52 5.99 9.99
CA GLU A 814 -27.89 6.05 11.42
C GLU A 814 -28.08 7.50 11.94
N ASP A 815 -27.41 8.49 11.34
CA ASP A 815 -27.54 9.90 11.70
C ASP A 815 -28.83 10.52 11.09
N GLU A 816 -29.13 10.23 9.81
CA GLU A 816 -30.41 10.52 9.17
C GLU A 816 -31.57 9.85 9.92
N ILE A 817 -31.41 8.61 10.35
CA ILE A 817 -32.44 7.86 11.10
C ILE A 817 -32.71 8.50 12.47
N THR A 818 -31.64 8.80 13.22
CA THR A 818 -31.73 9.35 14.57
C THR A 818 -32.29 10.76 14.58
N ALA A 819 -31.98 11.57 13.56
CA ALA A 819 -32.42 12.97 13.48
C ALA A 819 -33.94 13.16 13.29
N PHE A 820 -34.70 12.14 12.88
CA PHE A 820 -36.10 12.31 12.44
C PHE A 820 -37.17 11.45 13.12
N ASN A 821 -36.79 10.60 14.11
CA ASN A 821 -37.70 9.78 14.92
C ASN A 821 -38.68 8.93 14.07
N PHE A 822 -38.13 8.11 13.19
CA PHE A 822 -38.90 7.20 12.33
C PHE A 822 -39.64 6.10 13.11
N THR A 823 -40.85 5.75 12.67
CA THR A 823 -41.64 4.66 13.26
C THR A 823 -41.02 3.28 13.02
N TYR A 824 -40.28 3.10 11.92
CA TYR A 824 -39.58 1.86 11.59
C TYR A 824 -38.13 2.16 11.16
N PRO A 825 -37.23 2.50 12.11
CA PRO A 825 -35.85 2.92 11.83
C PRO A 825 -35.11 2.00 10.84
N LYS A 826 -35.16 0.69 11.06
CA LYS A 826 -34.51 -0.33 10.19
C LYS A 826 -35.06 -0.42 8.76
N ASN A 827 -36.16 0.27 8.45
CA ASN A 827 -36.81 0.34 7.13
C ASN A 827 -36.77 1.75 6.50
N ALA A 828 -36.02 2.68 7.10
CA ALA A 828 -35.81 4.03 6.60
C ALA A 828 -35.06 4.02 5.25
N LYS A 829 -35.58 4.78 4.28
CA LYS A 829 -35.06 4.79 2.89
C LYS A 829 -35.37 6.09 2.15
N ALA A 830 -34.47 6.49 1.27
CA ALA A 830 -34.74 7.52 0.28
C ALA A 830 -35.55 6.91 -0.89
N ILE A 831 -36.54 7.65 -1.38
CA ILE A 831 -37.52 7.23 -2.37
C ILE A 831 -37.54 8.26 -3.51
N ILE A 832 -37.58 7.77 -4.75
CA ILE A 832 -38.06 8.55 -5.89
C ILE A 832 -39.41 7.99 -6.38
N ASP A 833 -40.32 8.89 -6.73
CA ASP A 833 -41.60 8.55 -7.37
C ASP A 833 -41.77 9.35 -8.67
N TYR A 834 -42.57 8.79 -9.59
CA TYR A 834 -42.85 9.45 -10.87
C TYR A 834 -43.48 10.84 -10.71
N GLN A 835 -44.15 11.15 -9.59
CA GLN A 835 -44.81 12.43 -9.37
C GLN A 835 -43.78 13.54 -9.08
N GLY A 836 -42.74 13.24 -8.30
CA GLY A 836 -41.60 14.14 -8.09
C GLY A 836 -40.82 14.41 -9.38
N ILE A 837 -40.57 13.37 -10.18
CA ILE A 837 -39.90 13.51 -11.49
C ILE A 837 -40.77 14.35 -12.44
N GLN A 838 -42.06 14.03 -12.56
CA GLN A 838 -43.02 14.77 -13.39
C GLN A 838 -43.15 16.22 -12.93
N HIS A 839 -43.14 16.50 -11.62
CA HIS A 839 -43.21 17.84 -11.07
C HIS A 839 -41.98 18.66 -11.43
N ALA A 840 -40.77 18.13 -11.17
CA ALA A 840 -39.50 18.78 -11.50
C ALA A 840 -39.42 19.11 -13.01
N LEU A 841 -39.76 18.16 -13.88
CA LEU A 841 -39.72 18.36 -15.33
C LEU A 841 -40.80 19.32 -15.85
N ASN A 842 -42.02 19.30 -15.30
CA ASN A 842 -43.10 20.20 -15.72
C ASN A 842 -42.89 21.65 -15.21
N LYS A 843 -42.24 21.83 -14.05
CA LYS A 843 -41.99 23.14 -13.46
C LYS A 843 -40.65 23.75 -13.82
N HIS A 844 -39.61 22.94 -14.00
CA HIS A 844 -38.22 23.39 -14.18
C HIS A 844 -37.49 22.70 -15.34
N GLY A 845 -38.10 21.71 -16.01
CA GLY A 845 -37.50 21.06 -17.16
C GLY A 845 -37.46 21.94 -18.42
N ILE A 846 -36.71 21.52 -19.43
CA ILE A 846 -36.42 22.29 -20.67
C ILE A 846 -37.67 22.85 -21.39
N ASN A 847 -38.83 22.20 -21.24
CA ASN A 847 -40.09 22.63 -21.85
C ASN A 847 -41.01 23.45 -20.93
N SER A 848 -40.63 23.67 -19.66
CA SER A 848 -41.45 24.32 -18.64
C SER A 848 -41.64 25.82 -18.85
N PRO A 849 -42.69 26.42 -18.24
CA PRO A 849 -42.87 27.88 -18.22
C PRO A 849 -41.70 28.63 -17.58
N SER A 850 -41.09 28.10 -16.52
CA SER A 850 -40.01 28.78 -15.78
C SER A 850 -38.73 28.91 -16.60
N VAL A 851 -38.41 27.89 -17.42
CA VAL A 851 -37.30 27.97 -18.38
C VAL A 851 -37.65 28.93 -19.52
N LYS A 852 -38.85 28.82 -20.10
CA LYS A 852 -39.27 29.58 -21.29
C LYS A 852 -39.51 31.07 -21.04
N PHE A 853 -40.05 31.45 -19.89
CA PHE A 853 -40.42 32.83 -19.57
C PHE A 853 -39.49 33.47 -18.51
N SER A 854 -39.08 32.72 -17.49
CA SER A 854 -38.24 33.23 -16.39
C SER A 854 -36.74 33.03 -16.59
N LYS A 855 -36.31 32.42 -17.71
CA LYS A 855 -34.90 32.11 -18.05
C LYS A 855 -34.18 31.24 -17.00
N GLN A 856 -34.93 30.42 -16.27
CA GLN A 856 -34.37 29.45 -15.33
C GLN A 856 -33.49 28.42 -16.06
N PRO A 857 -32.34 27.99 -15.51
CA PRO A 857 -31.60 26.83 -16.02
C PRO A 857 -32.47 25.56 -16.00
N PRO A 858 -32.52 24.77 -17.09
CA PRO A 858 -33.41 23.62 -17.19
C PRO A 858 -32.90 22.41 -16.41
N ILE A 859 -33.83 21.69 -15.76
CA ILE A 859 -33.59 20.37 -15.18
C ILE A 859 -33.82 19.27 -16.22
N THR A 860 -32.97 18.26 -16.20
CA THR A 860 -33.03 17.07 -17.07
C THR A 860 -33.07 15.78 -16.24
N TYR A 861 -33.29 14.64 -16.89
CA TYR A 861 -33.14 13.33 -16.23
C TYR A 861 -31.72 13.10 -15.66
N LYS A 862 -30.68 13.77 -16.21
CA LYS A 862 -29.31 13.67 -15.69
C LYS A 862 -29.13 14.43 -14.38
N ASP A 863 -29.77 15.57 -14.23
CA ASP A 863 -29.72 16.33 -12.97
C ASP A 863 -30.52 15.60 -11.88
N ILE A 864 -31.70 15.07 -12.24
CA ILE A 864 -32.52 14.25 -11.33
C ILE A 864 -31.84 12.93 -10.96
N ALA A 865 -31.08 12.30 -11.87
CA ALA A 865 -30.27 11.11 -11.56
C ALA A 865 -29.26 11.38 -10.43
N ASN A 866 -28.67 12.57 -10.39
CA ASN A 866 -27.66 12.96 -9.41
C ASN A 866 -28.25 13.57 -8.11
N TYR A 867 -29.56 13.44 -7.85
CA TYR A 867 -30.18 14.22 -6.76
C TYR A 867 -29.70 13.84 -5.36
N ARG A 868 -29.38 12.57 -5.09
CA ARG A 868 -28.88 12.15 -3.76
C ARG A 868 -27.45 12.61 -3.50
N ASP A 869 -26.58 12.65 -4.53
CA ASP A 869 -25.27 13.28 -4.42
C ASP A 869 -25.39 14.76 -4.04
N ILE A 870 -26.30 15.49 -4.68
CA ILE A 870 -26.60 16.91 -4.38
C ILE A 870 -27.12 17.11 -2.95
N VAL A 871 -27.91 16.18 -2.41
CA VAL A 871 -28.41 16.22 -1.01
C VAL A 871 -27.31 15.88 -0.02
N LYS A 872 -26.58 14.76 -0.22
CA LYS A 872 -25.50 14.29 0.67
C LYS A 872 -24.38 15.32 0.81
N ASN A 873 -24.01 15.95 -0.31
CA ASN A 873 -22.91 16.92 -0.37
C ASN A 873 -23.40 18.37 -0.29
N ALA A 874 -24.64 18.64 0.12
CA ALA A 874 -25.23 19.98 0.18
C ALA A 874 -24.41 20.97 1.05
N ASP A 875 -24.31 22.23 0.60
CA ASP A 875 -23.59 23.28 1.32
C ASP A 875 -24.41 23.84 2.50
N GLU A 876 -25.74 23.72 2.43
CA GLU A 876 -26.65 23.98 3.54
C GLU A 876 -27.93 23.14 3.38
N THR A 877 -28.52 22.70 4.48
CA THR A 877 -29.78 21.93 4.47
C THR A 877 -30.73 22.40 5.57
N ILE A 878 -31.86 22.96 5.16
CA ILE A 878 -32.92 23.44 6.05
C ILE A 878 -33.86 22.27 6.34
N LYS A 879 -33.92 21.83 7.61
CA LYS A 879 -34.77 20.74 8.10
C LYS A 879 -36.04 21.30 8.73
N ARG A 880 -37.20 20.90 8.22
CA ARG A 880 -38.53 21.21 8.77
C ARG A 880 -39.28 19.94 9.14
N ASP A 881 -40.34 20.10 9.92
CA ASP A 881 -41.14 19.01 10.51
C ASP A 881 -41.58 17.89 9.56
N ASN A 882 -41.80 18.20 8.28
CA ASN A 882 -42.23 17.24 7.27
C ASN A 882 -41.48 17.38 5.93
N ARG A 883 -40.41 18.19 5.86
CA ARG A 883 -39.67 18.50 4.62
C ARG A 883 -38.20 18.79 4.91
N ILE A 884 -37.34 18.42 3.96
CA ILE A 884 -35.92 18.76 3.91
C ILE A 884 -35.69 19.56 2.64
N ILE A 885 -34.95 20.67 2.74
CA ILE A 885 -34.59 21.52 1.60
C ILE A 885 -33.06 21.67 1.59
N SER A 886 -32.41 21.08 0.60
CA SER A 886 -30.95 21.05 0.47
C SER A 886 -30.49 21.97 -0.66
N TYR A 887 -29.50 22.81 -0.36
CA TYR A 887 -28.92 23.81 -1.24
C TYR A 887 -27.48 23.44 -1.61
N LYS A 888 -27.14 23.49 -2.90
CA LYS A 888 -25.78 23.20 -3.40
C LYS A 888 -25.31 24.23 -4.42
N GLN A 889 -24.18 24.88 -4.15
CA GLN A 889 -23.58 25.91 -4.99
C GLN A 889 -22.63 25.28 -6.02
N VAL A 890 -23.01 25.26 -7.30
CA VAL A 890 -22.20 24.74 -8.43
C VAL A 890 -22.47 25.58 -9.68
N ASN A 891 -21.69 26.68 -9.83
CA ASN A 891 -21.77 27.66 -10.92
C ASN A 891 -23.24 27.99 -11.30
N ASP A 892 -23.84 28.93 -10.57
CA ASP A 892 -25.26 28.92 -10.15
C ASP A 892 -25.51 27.90 -8.99
N HIS A 893 -26.75 27.65 -8.55
CA HIS A 893 -27.04 26.72 -7.43
C HIS A 893 -28.24 25.80 -7.69
N PHE A 894 -28.19 24.59 -7.12
CA PHE A 894 -29.29 23.63 -7.08
C PHE A 894 -30.06 23.72 -5.76
N VAL A 895 -31.37 23.44 -5.82
CA VAL A 895 -32.26 23.25 -4.68
C VAL A 895 -32.98 21.92 -4.85
N VAL A 896 -32.91 21.05 -3.84
CA VAL A 896 -33.63 19.76 -3.80
C VAL A 896 -34.59 19.75 -2.62
N VAL A 897 -35.81 19.28 -2.84
CA VAL A 897 -36.85 19.18 -1.81
C VAL A 897 -37.29 17.73 -1.63
N GLU A 898 -37.04 17.18 -0.45
CA GLU A 898 -37.53 15.88 -0.01
C GLU A 898 -38.66 16.07 1.02
N GLN A 899 -39.69 15.23 0.96
CA GLN A 899 -40.76 15.16 1.97
C GLN A 899 -40.49 13.99 2.91
N ILE A 900 -40.54 14.25 4.22
CA ILE A 900 -40.40 13.22 5.25
C ILE A 900 -41.74 12.48 5.39
N ASN A 901 -41.70 11.16 5.62
CA ASN A 901 -42.85 10.38 6.04
C ASN A 901 -42.44 9.47 7.21
N ARG A 902 -42.59 9.99 8.45
CA ARG A 902 -42.19 9.30 9.68
C ARG A 902 -42.83 7.90 9.79
N ASN A 903 -44.14 7.81 9.49
CA ASN A 903 -44.94 6.59 9.58
C ASN A 903 -44.51 5.48 8.59
N LYS A 904 -44.14 5.83 7.35
CA LYS A 904 -43.63 4.85 6.36
C LYS A 904 -42.11 4.65 6.42
N SER A 905 -41.41 5.53 7.13
CA SER A 905 -39.95 5.63 7.14
C SER A 905 -39.41 5.81 5.71
N GLU A 906 -39.81 6.92 5.09
CA GLU A 906 -39.44 7.33 3.74
C GLU A 906 -39.01 8.81 3.74
N PHE A 907 -37.88 9.15 3.12
CA PHE A 907 -37.68 10.47 2.51
C PHE A 907 -38.11 10.36 1.05
N ILE A 908 -38.98 11.26 0.57
CA ILE A 908 -39.58 11.16 -0.76
C ILE A 908 -39.18 12.39 -1.58
N PHE A 909 -38.43 12.21 -2.66
CA PHE A 909 -38.12 13.27 -3.62
C PHE A 909 -39.39 13.94 -4.15
N LYS A 910 -39.51 15.27 -4.04
CA LYS A 910 -40.68 16.03 -4.51
C LYS A 910 -40.39 17.07 -5.60
N THR A 911 -39.21 17.71 -5.58
CA THR A 911 -38.75 18.48 -6.73
C THR A 911 -37.24 18.72 -6.67
N MET A 912 -36.66 19.06 -7.82
CA MET A 912 -35.36 19.68 -7.98
C MET A 912 -35.54 20.90 -8.88
N PHE A 913 -34.79 21.98 -8.59
CA PHE A 913 -34.60 23.09 -9.52
C PHE A 913 -33.19 23.67 -9.42
N LYS A 914 -32.82 24.48 -10.41
CA LYS A 914 -31.56 25.23 -10.46
C LYS A 914 -31.88 26.71 -10.62
N GLU A 915 -31.24 27.57 -9.84
CA GLU A 915 -31.40 29.04 -9.91
C GLU A 915 -30.04 29.74 -9.91
N LYS A 916 -30.01 30.99 -10.39
CA LYS A 916 -28.77 31.67 -10.74
C LYS A 916 -28.11 32.40 -9.58
N GLY A 917 -26.77 32.41 -9.59
CA GLY A 917 -25.96 33.05 -8.56
C GLY A 917 -25.99 32.30 -7.22
N ASP A 918 -25.79 33.05 -6.14
CA ASP A 918 -25.66 32.57 -4.75
C ASP A 918 -27.02 32.18 -4.14
N TYR A 919 -27.12 30.95 -3.59
CA TYR A 919 -28.35 30.46 -2.96
C TYR A 919 -28.79 31.31 -1.76
N LYS A 920 -27.86 31.86 -0.98
CA LYS A 920 -28.19 32.72 0.18
C LYS A 920 -28.90 34.01 -0.25
N ASN A 921 -28.75 34.36 -1.53
CA ASN A 921 -29.41 35.50 -2.13
C ASN A 921 -30.77 35.21 -2.77
N ALA A 922 -31.12 33.94 -2.98
CA ALA A 922 -32.35 33.51 -3.64
C ALA A 922 -33.62 33.84 -2.83
N SER A 923 -34.75 33.99 -3.53
CA SER A 923 -36.01 34.42 -2.92
C SER A 923 -36.70 33.31 -2.13
N ASP A 924 -36.50 32.06 -2.54
CA ASP A 924 -36.97 30.87 -1.83
C ASP A 924 -36.17 30.66 -0.54
N TYR A 925 -34.84 30.74 -0.55
CA TYR A 925 -33.98 30.62 0.63
C TYR A 925 -34.33 31.69 1.68
N LYS A 926 -34.45 32.96 1.25
CA LYS A 926 -34.82 34.09 2.13
C LYS A 926 -36.23 33.94 2.71
N LYS A 927 -37.14 33.27 2.01
CA LYS A 927 -38.44 32.86 2.55
C LYS A 927 -38.30 31.64 3.47
N ASN A 928 -37.46 30.68 3.11
CA ASN A 928 -37.38 29.39 3.78
C ASN A 928 -36.73 29.49 5.17
N ILE A 929 -35.83 30.44 5.39
CA ILE A 929 -35.32 30.79 6.74
C ILE A 929 -36.37 31.56 7.57
N LYS A 930 -37.07 32.55 6.98
CA LYS A 930 -38.10 33.35 7.69
C LYS A 930 -39.36 32.60 8.13
N GLU A 931 -39.51 31.36 7.70
CA GLU A 931 -40.55 30.41 8.13
C GLU A 931 -39.96 29.26 8.98
N ASN A 932 -38.73 29.44 9.48
CA ASN A 932 -37.95 28.49 10.27
C ASN A 932 -37.32 29.16 11.52
N GLU A 933 -37.55 30.47 11.68
CA GLU A 933 -37.51 31.26 12.91
C GLU A 933 -38.92 31.33 13.52
#